data_AF-A0A7K3WUS3-F1
#
_entry.id   AF-A0A7K3WUS3-F1
#
_cell.length_a   1.000
_cell.length_b   1.000
_cell.length_c   1.000
_cell.angle_alpha   90.00
_cell.angle_beta   90.00
_cell.angle_gamma   90.00
#
_symmetry.space_group_name_H-M   'P 1'
#
loop_
_entity.id
_entity.type
_entity.pdbx_description
1 polymer ?
#
loop_
_entity_poly.entity_id
_entity_poly.type
_entity_poly.pdbx_seq_one_letter_code
_entity_poly.pdbx_strand_id
1 'polypeptide(L)'
;MPSTAHFFTDPSKLNAQLTSYGPVSGNENTEYMVASKLQFSSEADAIAVCTGYVFLQPHATDNSLVNLDLLPMLADQIENNYTAVKYFIYRGLKKSNILTGSDAFLAESHPDASDLVNSIWQQYNMLKTLVSTIDSTSPNTAAVGWDTSSNPGTDSLNELLNADNSDFQLAAIQAGQTLAKFDMLNAGFEVMLEEHFYEPDLAYVRAADFKITTTTPQSGDIPGNQPIAKMRQREAILNFMDPAAWYMTFFKAGVNIPDDAEPVKGFDALYTTLLSTFITRNTLYLDIRNENSYSLNYYNDNEGQTGDSDYGEHIQVSWDGTTFAFANYYKDYWPILTLSPPANTTTEFNELHVKFRKIYNPEPLLYADYAVELISDTLINISSSMKFKQETNPVLAATWSSSFTFKLPNNPAASGNTAPAFPIKLMNIRQKNPDIALPSTVVQKEHFLDNAFGPANYVPDVAAGSSTQWVSGLGKKFIDGRNEMGVSGIFEMGMGISSTEVSFFASIIDEYRPGITLGRSQVKKSTPETGGKSQSSSLIAELKKTWFKDRNFELQKQELSGSTFYIMDQKTLDPPTNFSGLINLVISKSEYDAITIPSNLDTTIHAPLLSFQSFSMESDNNQVPYRKAALKVNGATSSGTKTTAGLGVDLLTFNYGILNSEAAGNVVELEEAVNGIITVNGFIEMLKVVEDVYGEREGIFDFGDNLIEICTRLRVHYYGGEQDMPDVYDLKDNVYGKIFNNSIPMAEYMVDLIFDRKLERLPFTTRALFSGVNVYDQLTSHGNENAVKDNPSPYLVNDLGYVDLGQVLYGFESIFYQPHYPPSSIFPTPPSDMDKPPSNTFSPSYENFPVKIVNDLAGWLANIAIPATEYFLHVRDDASPIKQDYAPTTPNLQAYYDISAPIVDLNGNADSIGILWAYEVLNENINNEGLKLSDVFTLYYKGETFLRPEIALPSSPSHPFYTAGNRWKIFALFFGFMVDDGVGGYIWVPDSPTLWAAVKSPYSSSNPIGKDYDNRLFFYSEFWLTRRESTKSLGIYLLSNMKYPDFLINHFSDNTDFTQPVLWIKNVLNDLFETKFLSFVKNLAM
;
A
#
# COMPACT_ATOMS: atom_id res chain seq x y z
N MET A 1 1.42 -24.40 -11.48
CA MET A 1 1.08 -25.20 -12.67
C MET A 1 -0.21 -24.61 -13.24
N PRO A 2 -0.48 -24.67 -14.56
CA PRO A 2 -1.80 -24.24 -15.05
C PRO A 2 -2.88 -25.06 -14.34
N SER A 3 -3.95 -24.40 -13.89
CA SER A 3 -5.06 -25.09 -13.22
C SER A 3 -5.70 -26.08 -14.20
N THR A 4 -5.49 -27.37 -14.00
CA THR A 4 -6.08 -28.42 -14.83
C THR A 4 -7.38 -28.90 -14.22
N ALA A 5 -8.50 -28.62 -14.86
CA ALA A 5 -9.77 -29.25 -14.51
C ALA A 5 -9.86 -30.64 -15.15
N HIS A 6 -10.33 -31.63 -14.39
CA HIS A 6 -10.69 -32.95 -14.91
C HIS A 6 -12.20 -33.06 -15.05
N PHE A 7 -12.66 -33.83 -16.03
CA PHE A 7 -14.05 -34.22 -16.10
C PHE A 7 -14.34 -35.19 -14.96
N PHE A 8 -15.48 -35.02 -14.29
CA PHE A 8 -15.83 -35.72 -13.06
C PHE A 8 -16.00 -37.25 -13.21
N THR A 9 -15.97 -37.80 -14.43
CA THR A 9 -16.15 -39.22 -14.74
C THR A 9 -15.61 -39.58 -16.13
N ASP A 10 -15.79 -40.83 -16.57
CA ASP A 10 -15.58 -41.26 -17.96
C ASP A 10 -16.79 -40.88 -18.83
N PRO A 11 -16.65 -39.96 -19.82
CA PRO A 11 -17.76 -39.51 -20.65
C PRO A 11 -18.42 -40.64 -21.45
N SER A 12 -17.68 -41.70 -21.79
CA SER A 12 -18.19 -42.81 -22.61
C SER A 12 -19.19 -43.70 -21.87
N LYS A 13 -19.15 -43.68 -20.54
CA LYS A 13 -20.06 -44.44 -19.68
C LYS A 13 -21.31 -43.66 -19.30
N LEU A 14 -21.31 -42.34 -19.49
CA LEU A 14 -22.45 -41.49 -19.19
C LEU A 14 -23.55 -41.72 -20.23
N ASN A 15 -24.70 -42.25 -19.81
CA ASN A 15 -25.80 -42.59 -20.70
C ASN A 15 -26.75 -41.40 -20.89
N ALA A 16 -27.28 -40.88 -19.78
CA ALA A 16 -28.24 -39.78 -19.78
C ALA A 16 -28.19 -38.98 -18.48
N GLN A 17 -28.56 -37.70 -18.57
CA GLN A 17 -28.93 -36.91 -17.40
C GLN A 17 -30.41 -37.16 -17.08
N LEU A 18 -30.72 -37.51 -15.83
CA LEU A 18 -32.09 -37.79 -15.36
C LEU A 18 -32.81 -36.53 -14.91
N THR A 19 -32.09 -35.64 -14.22
CA THR A 19 -32.59 -34.31 -13.80
C THR A 19 -31.49 -33.29 -14.02
N SER A 20 -31.88 -32.08 -14.41
CA SER A 20 -30.97 -30.97 -14.68
C SER A 20 -31.06 -29.87 -13.63
N TYR A 21 -30.00 -29.07 -13.56
CA TYR A 21 -30.02 -27.80 -12.86
C TYR A 21 -31.13 -26.90 -13.45
N GLY A 22 -32.07 -26.46 -12.61
CA GLY A 22 -33.22 -25.67 -13.07
C GLY A 22 -34.50 -25.86 -12.24
N PRO A 23 -35.58 -25.13 -12.61
CA PRO A 23 -36.90 -25.31 -12.03
C PRO A 23 -37.40 -26.76 -12.19
N VAL A 24 -37.95 -27.33 -11.13
CA VAL A 24 -38.47 -28.70 -11.15
C VAL A 24 -39.81 -28.74 -11.89
N SER A 25 -39.94 -29.62 -12.89
CA SER A 25 -41.18 -29.72 -13.66
C SER A 25 -42.39 -30.07 -12.78
N GLY A 26 -43.49 -29.33 -12.95
CA GLY A 26 -44.70 -29.40 -12.12
C GLY A 26 -44.64 -28.57 -10.84
N ASN A 27 -43.45 -28.12 -10.44
CA ASN A 27 -43.19 -27.26 -9.28
C ASN A 27 -42.29 -26.09 -9.67
N GLU A 28 -42.39 -25.60 -10.91
CA GLU A 28 -41.40 -24.69 -11.50
C GLU A 28 -41.26 -23.40 -10.68
N ASN A 29 -42.32 -22.97 -10.02
CA ASN A 29 -42.33 -21.77 -9.19
C ASN A 29 -41.97 -21.99 -7.71
N THR A 30 -41.73 -23.22 -7.26
CA THR A 30 -41.54 -23.55 -5.83
C THR A 30 -40.30 -24.38 -5.56
N GLU A 31 -39.86 -25.22 -6.49
CA GLU A 31 -38.69 -26.07 -6.35
C GLU A 31 -37.66 -25.81 -7.45
N TYR A 32 -36.39 -25.71 -7.07
CA TYR A 32 -35.25 -25.62 -7.98
C TYR A 32 -34.26 -26.74 -7.70
N MET A 33 -33.96 -27.55 -8.71
CA MET A 33 -32.95 -28.59 -8.63
C MET A 33 -31.57 -27.96 -8.81
N VAL A 34 -30.66 -28.20 -7.86
CA VAL A 34 -29.26 -27.75 -7.96
C VAL A 34 -28.32 -28.85 -8.45
N ALA A 35 -28.77 -30.11 -8.39
CA ALA A 35 -28.01 -31.29 -8.77
C ALA A 35 -28.23 -31.68 -10.25
N SER A 36 -27.15 -32.06 -10.92
CA SER A 36 -27.26 -32.88 -12.14
C SER A 36 -27.29 -34.35 -11.76
N LYS A 37 -28.46 -35.01 -11.86
CA LYS A 37 -28.55 -36.46 -11.67
C LYS A 37 -28.21 -37.18 -12.95
N LEU A 38 -27.43 -38.23 -12.83
CA LEU A 38 -26.80 -38.90 -13.96
C LEU A 38 -27.11 -40.39 -13.92
N GLN A 39 -27.22 -40.98 -15.10
CA GLN A 39 -27.34 -42.41 -15.28
C GLN A 39 -26.16 -42.91 -16.10
N PHE A 40 -25.56 -44.00 -15.62
CA PHE A 40 -24.43 -44.64 -16.30
C PHE A 40 -24.84 -45.96 -16.96
N SER A 41 -24.20 -46.29 -18.09
CA SER A 41 -24.40 -47.55 -18.82
C SER A 41 -23.73 -48.75 -18.13
N SER A 42 -22.72 -48.47 -17.30
CA SER A 42 -21.95 -49.43 -16.49
C SER A 42 -21.32 -48.68 -15.30
N GLU A 43 -20.63 -49.38 -14.40
CA GLU A 43 -19.88 -48.72 -13.33
C GLU A 43 -18.85 -47.73 -13.89
N ALA A 44 -18.93 -46.48 -13.44
CA ALA A 44 -18.06 -45.39 -13.83
C ALA A 44 -17.32 -44.84 -12.62
N ASP A 45 -16.08 -44.43 -12.84
CA ASP A 45 -15.25 -43.83 -11.81
C ASP A 45 -15.71 -42.39 -11.58
N ALA A 46 -15.73 -41.99 -10.31
CA ALA A 46 -15.85 -40.61 -9.89
C ALA A 46 -14.44 -40.04 -9.78
N ILE A 47 -14.15 -39.01 -10.56
CA ILE A 47 -12.81 -38.44 -10.72
C ILE A 47 -12.77 -37.09 -10.03
N ALA A 48 -11.71 -36.84 -9.25
CA ALA A 48 -11.47 -35.56 -8.61
C ALA A 48 -11.26 -34.47 -9.68
N VAL A 49 -12.20 -33.52 -9.80
CA VAL A 49 -12.15 -32.49 -10.85
C VAL A 49 -10.99 -31.50 -10.67
N CYS A 50 -10.48 -31.37 -9.45
CA CYS A 50 -9.33 -30.53 -9.08
C CYS A 50 -8.61 -31.13 -7.87
N THR A 51 -7.43 -30.60 -7.53
CA THR A 51 -6.75 -30.93 -6.28
C THR A 51 -7.50 -30.30 -5.12
N GLY A 52 -7.69 -31.06 -4.04
CA GLY A 52 -8.52 -30.59 -2.93
C GLY A 52 -8.45 -31.48 -1.71
N TYR A 53 -9.26 -31.13 -0.73
CA TYR A 53 -9.51 -31.93 0.46
C TYR A 53 -10.88 -32.59 0.35
N VAL A 54 -11.01 -33.83 0.82
CA VAL A 54 -12.27 -34.58 0.71
C VAL A 54 -12.97 -34.73 2.05
N PHE A 55 -14.30 -34.60 2.03
CA PHE A 55 -15.19 -34.80 3.15
C PHE A 55 -16.28 -35.80 2.77
N LEU A 56 -16.41 -36.89 3.52
CA LEU A 56 -17.24 -38.05 3.22
C LEU A 56 -18.39 -38.15 4.23
N GLN A 57 -19.61 -38.27 3.72
CA GLN A 57 -20.82 -38.43 4.53
C GLN A 57 -21.67 -39.61 4.05
N PRO A 58 -22.45 -40.24 4.94
CA PRO A 58 -23.37 -41.31 4.55
C PRO A 58 -24.47 -40.77 3.63
N HIS A 59 -24.92 -41.60 2.69
CA HIS A 59 -26.10 -41.28 1.89
C HIS A 59 -27.38 -41.53 2.71
N ALA A 60 -28.24 -40.53 2.83
CA ALA A 60 -29.35 -40.50 3.78
C ALA A 60 -30.40 -41.60 3.57
N THR A 61 -30.53 -42.14 2.35
CA THR A 61 -31.56 -43.12 1.99
C THR A 61 -31.01 -44.50 1.58
N ASP A 62 -29.68 -44.64 1.44
CA ASP A 62 -29.05 -45.89 1.01
C ASP A 62 -27.70 -46.08 1.70
N ASN A 63 -27.66 -47.03 2.66
CA ASN A 63 -26.46 -47.29 3.45
C ASN A 63 -25.31 -47.96 2.67
N SER A 64 -25.56 -48.40 1.43
CA SER A 64 -24.52 -48.89 0.52
C SER A 64 -23.82 -47.77 -0.25
N LEU A 65 -24.32 -46.53 -0.13
CA LEU A 65 -23.81 -45.36 -0.80
C LEU A 65 -23.28 -44.31 0.18
N VAL A 66 -22.43 -43.43 -0.34
CA VAL A 66 -21.86 -42.27 0.36
C VAL A 66 -21.88 -41.07 -0.58
N ASN A 67 -21.87 -39.87 0.01
CA ASN A 67 -21.67 -38.62 -0.69
C ASN A 67 -20.31 -38.05 -0.29
N LEU A 68 -19.67 -37.35 -1.22
CA LEU A 68 -18.34 -36.78 -1.02
C LEU A 68 -18.33 -35.33 -1.48
N ASP A 69 -17.87 -34.44 -0.61
CA ASP A 69 -17.57 -33.05 -0.93
C ASP A 69 -16.06 -32.91 -1.17
N LEU A 70 -15.69 -32.29 -2.28
CA LEU A 70 -14.32 -31.96 -2.63
C LEU A 70 -14.16 -30.45 -2.48
N LEU A 71 -13.32 -30.06 -1.53
CA LEU A 71 -12.93 -28.69 -1.21
C LEU A 71 -11.68 -28.31 -2.01
N PRO A 72 -11.79 -27.45 -3.04
CA PRO A 72 -10.66 -27.16 -3.91
C PRO A 72 -9.52 -26.43 -3.18
N MET A 73 -8.27 -26.76 -3.50
CA MET A 73 -7.14 -25.94 -3.06
C MET A 73 -7.04 -24.68 -3.94
N LEU A 74 -6.89 -23.51 -3.30
CA LEU A 74 -6.97 -22.18 -3.92
C LEU A 74 -6.07 -21.99 -5.15
N ALA A 75 -4.88 -22.61 -5.17
CA ALA A 75 -3.93 -22.50 -6.27
C ALA A 75 -4.48 -23.01 -7.61
N ASP A 76 -5.46 -23.91 -7.58
CA ASP A 76 -6.01 -24.58 -8.77
C ASP A 76 -7.30 -23.93 -9.29
N GLN A 77 -7.78 -22.83 -8.69
CA GLN A 77 -9.01 -22.15 -9.13
C GLN A 77 -8.77 -20.89 -10.00
N ILE A 78 -7.52 -20.50 -10.19
CA ILE A 78 -7.16 -19.11 -10.51
C ILE A 78 -7.42 -18.70 -11.97
N GLU A 79 -7.49 -19.64 -12.93
CA GLU A 79 -7.48 -19.25 -14.37
C GLU A 79 -8.86 -19.04 -15.02
N ASN A 80 -9.97 -19.48 -14.41
CA ASN A 80 -11.28 -19.42 -15.08
C ASN A 80 -11.94 -18.01 -15.04
N ASN A 81 -11.42 -17.07 -14.24
CA ASN A 81 -11.99 -15.73 -14.02
C ASN A 81 -13.50 -15.70 -13.68
N TYR A 82 -14.08 -16.83 -13.26
CA TYR A 82 -15.47 -16.92 -12.78
C TYR A 82 -15.51 -16.78 -11.25
N THR A 83 -16.68 -16.88 -10.63
CA THR A 83 -16.78 -17.10 -9.18
C THR A 83 -16.05 -18.39 -8.81
N ALA A 84 -15.25 -18.33 -7.73
CA ALA A 84 -14.58 -19.48 -7.13
C ALA A 84 -15.58 -20.60 -6.79
N VAL A 85 -15.16 -21.86 -6.90
CA VAL A 85 -15.99 -22.99 -6.49
C VAL A 85 -15.70 -23.28 -5.02
N LYS A 86 -16.72 -23.25 -4.18
CA LYS A 86 -16.61 -23.61 -2.78
C LYS A 86 -16.51 -25.12 -2.59
N TYR A 87 -17.43 -25.87 -3.23
CA TYR A 87 -17.49 -27.33 -3.15
C TYR A 87 -17.83 -27.95 -4.51
N PHE A 88 -17.21 -29.08 -4.82
CA PHE A 88 -17.77 -30.05 -5.77
C PHE A 88 -18.37 -31.21 -5.00
N ILE A 89 -19.62 -31.55 -5.30
CA ILE A 89 -20.36 -32.54 -4.51
C ILE A 89 -20.70 -33.73 -5.40
N TYR A 90 -20.19 -34.89 -5.00
CA TYR A 90 -20.38 -36.17 -5.65
C TYR A 90 -21.41 -36.96 -4.85
N ARG A 91 -22.57 -37.20 -5.45
CA ARG A 91 -23.65 -37.96 -4.81
C ARG A 91 -23.70 -39.40 -5.32
N GLY A 92 -24.02 -40.33 -4.42
CA GLY A 92 -24.28 -41.73 -4.76
C GLY A 92 -23.03 -42.51 -5.16
N LEU A 93 -21.94 -42.35 -4.41
CA LEU A 93 -20.72 -43.15 -4.56
C LEU A 93 -20.85 -44.47 -3.82
N LYS A 94 -20.29 -45.56 -4.37
CA LYS A 94 -20.32 -46.87 -3.71
C LYS A 94 -19.45 -46.88 -2.46
N LYS A 95 -20.08 -47.11 -1.31
CA LYS A 95 -19.39 -47.21 -0.02
C LYS A 95 -18.33 -48.31 -0.02
N SER A 96 -18.59 -49.43 -0.69
CA SER A 96 -17.67 -50.58 -0.76
C SER A 96 -16.37 -50.33 -1.54
N ASN A 97 -16.21 -49.17 -2.19
CA ASN A 97 -14.93 -48.76 -2.80
C ASN A 97 -14.05 -47.94 -1.84
N ILE A 98 -14.58 -47.54 -0.69
CA ILE A 98 -13.88 -46.68 0.29
C ILE A 98 -13.81 -47.37 1.65
N LEU A 99 -14.95 -47.90 2.12
CA LEU A 99 -15.15 -48.46 3.45
C LEU A 99 -15.57 -49.93 3.39
N THR A 100 -15.12 -50.69 4.37
CA THR A 100 -15.59 -52.04 4.70
C THR A 100 -17.00 -51.98 5.31
N GLY A 101 -17.65 -53.14 5.45
CA GLY A 101 -18.98 -53.24 6.10
C GLY A 101 -19.00 -52.85 7.59
N SER A 102 -17.84 -52.71 8.24
CA SER A 102 -17.70 -52.21 9.61
C SER A 102 -17.24 -50.75 9.67
N ASP A 103 -17.38 -50.01 8.56
CA ASP A 103 -17.01 -48.60 8.43
C ASP A 103 -15.54 -48.30 8.71
N ALA A 104 -14.65 -49.27 8.51
CA ALA A 104 -13.20 -49.05 8.44
C ALA A 104 -12.76 -48.87 6.99
N PHE A 105 -11.73 -48.08 6.72
CA PHE A 105 -11.15 -47.97 5.37
C PHE A 105 -10.74 -49.34 4.81
N LEU A 106 -10.92 -49.52 3.50
CA LEU A 106 -10.34 -50.65 2.79
C LEU A 106 -8.80 -50.66 2.97
N ALA A 107 -8.20 -51.84 2.98
CA ALA A 107 -6.74 -51.94 2.95
C ALA A 107 -6.19 -51.38 1.63
N GLU A 108 -5.01 -50.77 1.66
CA GLU A 108 -4.32 -50.24 0.45
C GLU A 108 -4.19 -51.28 -0.67
N SER A 109 -4.01 -52.56 -0.31
CA SER A 109 -3.91 -53.66 -1.27
C SER A 109 -5.26 -54.24 -1.72
N HIS A 110 -6.39 -53.66 -1.32
CA HIS A 110 -7.71 -54.19 -1.66
C HIS A 110 -7.98 -53.95 -3.16
N PRO A 111 -8.46 -54.95 -3.93
CA PRO A 111 -8.63 -54.81 -5.38
C PRO A 111 -9.66 -53.74 -5.79
N ASP A 112 -10.60 -53.42 -4.90
CA ASP A 112 -11.62 -52.39 -5.12
C ASP A 112 -11.30 -51.03 -4.48
N ALA A 113 -10.10 -50.87 -3.89
CA ALA A 113 -9.68 -49.60 -3.29
C ALA A 113 -9.46 -48.53 -4.37
N SER A 114 -10.05 -47.35 -4.14
CA SER A 114 -9.84 -46.19 -5.01
C SER A 114 -8.50 -45.49 -4.75
N ASP A 115 -8.11 -44.58 -5.65
CA ASP A 115 -6.93 -43.73 -5.44
C ASP A 115 -7.05 -42.86 -4.19
N LEU A 116 -8.28 -42.50 -3.80
CA LEU A 116 -8.54 -41.84 -2.53
C LEU A 116 -8.13 -42.70 -1.33
N VAL A 117 -8.52 -43.98 -1.29
CA VAL A 117 -8.10 -44.90 -0.22
C VAL A 117 -6.58 -44.97 -0.15
N ASN A 118 -5.92 -45.09 -1.30
CA ASN A 118 -4.46 -45.13 -1.38
C ASN A 118 -3.83 -43.83 -0.87
N SER A 119 -4.40 -42.68 -1.23
CA SER A 119 -3.92 -41.36 -0.80
C SER A 119 -4.06 -41.17 0.72
N ILE A 120 -5.14 -41.66 1.31
CA ILE A 120 -5.36 -41.66 2.77
C ILE A 120 -4.30 -42.52 3.46
N TRP A 121 -4.05 -43.73 2.98
CA TRP A 121 -3.02 -44.62 3.54
C TRP A 121 -1.62 -44.03 3.43
N GLN A 122 -1.28 -43.40 2.30
CA GLN A 122 -0.01 -42.72 2.12
C GLN A 122 0.18 -41.57 3.13
N GLN A 123 -0.81 -40.69 3.25
CA GLN A 123 -0.79 -39.59 4.23
C GLN A 123 -0.67 -40.10 5.67
N TYR A 124 -1.43 -41.15 6.01
CA TYR A 124 -1.37 -41.79 7.32
C TYR A 124 0.00 -42.42 7.61
N ASN A 125 0.60 -43.14 6.66
CA ASN A 125 1.91 -43.76 6.82
C ASN A 125 3.03 -42.71 6.95
N MET A 126 2.92 -41.59 6.24
CA MET A 126 3.81 -40.44 6.41
C MET A 126 3.70 -39.86 7.82
N LEU A 127 2.47 -39.61 8.29
CA LEU A 127 2.22 -39.06 9.62
C LEU A 127 2.74 -40.00 10.72
N LYS A 128 2.52 -41.32 10.59
CA LYS A 128 3.02 -42.34 11.52
C LYS A 128 4.55 -42.38 11.58
N THR A 129 5.23 -42.09 10.48
CA THR A 129 6.70 -41.98 10.44
C THR A 129 7.20 -40.73 11.17
N LEU A 130 6.44 -39.63 11.11
CA LEU A 130 6.77 -38.36 11.75
C LEU A 130 6.38 -38.33 13.24
N VAL A 131 5.32 -39.02 13.63
CA VAL A 131 4.73 -38.98 14.97
C VAL A 131 4.79 -40.38 15.60
N SER A 132 5.83 -40.61 16.41
CA SER A 132 6.11 -41.91 17.05
C SER A 132 5.02 -42.43 17.99
N THR A 133 4.02 -41.61 18.35
CA THR A 133 2.94 -41.96 19.28
C THR A 133 1.69 -42.53 18.60
N ILE A 134 1.64 -42.61 17.26
CA ILE A 134 0.49 -43.20 16.55
C ILE A 134 0.60 -44.73 16.59
N ASP A 135 -0.09 -45.35 17.57
CA ASP A 135 -0.11 -46.80 17.78
C ASP A 135 -1.21 -47.53 16.99
N SER A 136 -2.06 -46.80 16.23
CA SER A 136 -3.07 -47.47 15.40
C SER A 136 -2.43 -48.24 14.24
N THR A 137 -3.12 -49.27 13.74
CA THR A 137 -2.71 -50.03 12.54
C THR A 137 -3.41 -49.55 11.28
N SER A 138 -4.34 -48.60 11.39
CA SER A 138 -5.14 -48.07 10.28
C SER A 138 -5.47 -46.59 10.48
N PRO A 139 -5.72 -45.86 9.39
CA PRO A 139 -6.27 -44.50 9.46
C PRO A 139 -7.65 -44.50 10.12
N ASN A 140 -7.94 -43.43 10.86
CA ASN A 140 -9.25 -43.19 11.45
C ASN A 140 -10.19 -42.60 10.39
N THR A 141 -11.40 -43.11 10.25
CA THR A 141 -12.41 -42.58 9.31
C THR A 141 -12.87 -41.18 9.67
N ALA A 142 -12.69 -40.76 10.93
CA ALA A 142 -12.81 -39.36 11.29
C ALA A 142 -11.93 -38.47 10.40
N ALA A 143 -10.78 -38.90 9.86
CA ALA A 143 -9.94 -38.09 8.97
C ALA A 143 -10.61 -37.69 7.64
N VAL A 144 -11.81 -38.20 7.32
CA VAL A 144 -12.57 -37.81 6.13
C VAL A 144 -14.00 -37.37 6.47
N GLY A 145 -14.29 -36.92 7.68
CA GLY A 145 -15.67 -36.49 8.02
C GLY A 145 -16.57 -37.61 8.51
N TRP A 146 -16.11 -38.86 8.49
CA TRP A 146 -16.92 -40.02 8.83
C TRP A 146 -16.95 -40.28 10.35
N ASP A 147 -17.58 -39.35 11.08
CA ASP A 147 -18.07 -39.55 12.44
C ASP A 147 -19.54 -39.13 12.52
N THR A 148 -20.42 -40.07 12.20
CA THR A 148 -21.86 -39.83 12.19
C THR A 148 -22.47 -39.71 13.59
N SER A 149 -21.71 -40.07 14.63
CA SER A 149 -22.18 -40.05 16.01
C SER A 149 -21.96 -38.69 16.68
N SER A 150 -20.91 -37.96 16.29
CA SER A 150 -20.58 -36.63 16.80
C SER A 150 -21.16 -35.49 15.98
N ASN A 151 -21.54 -35.74 14.72
CA ASN A 151 -21.87 -34.67 13.76
C ASN A 151 -23.37 -34.70 13.35
N PRO A 152 -24.28 -34.05 14.10
CA PRO A 152 -25.69 -33.97 13.72
C PRO A 152 -25.90 -33.30 12.36
N GLY A 153 -27.04 -33.59 11.72
CA GLY A 153 -27.34 -33.07 10.37
C GLY A 153 -27.43 -31.54 10.29
N THR A 154 -27.60 -30.85 11.42
CA THR A 154 -27.70 -29.39 11.49
C THR A 154 -26.36 -28.67 11.58
N ASP A 155 -25.25 -29.41 11.70
CA ASP A 155 -23.93 -28.78 11.77
C ASP A 155 -23.59 -28.11 10.45
N SER A 156 -23.04 -26.89 10.51
CA SER A 156 -22.50 -26.21 9.34
C SER A 156 -21.31 -26.98 8.80
N LEU A 157 -21.30 -27.19 7.48
CA LEU A 157 -20.17 -27.78 6.80
C LEU A 157 -18.92 -26.90 6.91
N ASN A 158 -19.07 -25.56 6.79
CA ASN A 158 -17.93 -24.65 6.91
C ASN A 158 -17.30 -24.69 8.31
N GLU A 159 -18.12 -24.68 9.36
CA GLU A 159 -17.62 -24.72 10.75
C GLU A 159 -16.80 -25.99 11.00
N LEU A 160 -17.27 -27.14 10.50
CA LEU A 160 -16.57 -28.42 10.63
C LEU A 160 -15.23 -28.46 9.86
N LEU A 161 -15.16 -27.80 8.70
CA LEU A 161 -13.95 -27.77 7.88
C LEU A 161 -12.93 -26.72 8.34
N ASN A 162 -13.39 -25.65 9.01
CA ASN A 162 -12.56 -24.56 9.51
C ASN A 162 -12.09 -24.76 10.95
N ALA A 163 -12.77 -25.61 11.73
CA ALA A 163 -12.33 -25.94 13.08
C ALA A 163 -10.91 -26.53 13.03
N ASP A 164 -9.96 -25.89 13.71
CA ASP A 164 -8.69 -26.52 14.14
C ASP A 164 -9.01 -27.59 15.21
N ASN A 165 -9.90 -28.52 14.87
CA ASN A 165 -10.12 -29.70 15.67
C ASN A 165 -8.85 -30.51 15.54
N SER A 166 -8.08 -30.60 16.64
CA SER A 166 -6.89 -31.44 16.74
C SER A 166 -7.13 -32.90 16.31
N ASP A 167 -8.40 -33.29 16.28
CA ASP A 167 -8.85 -34.65 16.04
C ASP A 167 -9.22 -34.91 14.56
N PHE A 168 -9.17 -33.88 13.71
CA PHE A 168 -9.65 -33.94 12.33
C PHE A 168 -8.67 -33.32 11.33
N GLN A 169 -8.13 -34.12 10.41
CA GLN A 169 -7.35 -33.63 9.29
C GLN A 169 -7.89 -34.25 8.00
N LEU A 170 -8.50 -33.42 7.15
CA LEU A 170 -9.06 -33.87 5.87
C LEU A 170 -7.98 -34.48 4.99
N ALA A 171 -8.31 -35.60 4.36
CA ALA A 171 -7.43 -36.20 3.36
C ALA A 171 -7.36 -35.34 2.10
N ALA A 172 -6.15 -35.08 1.63
CA ALA A 172 -5.93 -34.44 0.34
C ALA A 172 -6.05 -35.46 -0.82
N ILE A 173 -6.52 -35.00 -1.97
CA ILE A 173 -6.58 -35.75 -3.23
C ILE A 173 -6.04 -34.89 -4.38
N GLN A 174 -5.31 -35.49 -5.31
CA GLN A 174 -4.84 -34.80 -6.51
C GLN A 174 -5.91 -34.80 -7.61
N ALA A 175 -5.91 -33.76 -8.44
CA ALA A 175 -6.76 -33.70 -9.62
C ALA A 175 -6.57 -34.95 -10.50
N GLY A 176 -7.68 -35.49 -11.03
CA GLY A 176 -7.66 -36.66 -11.91
C GLY A 176 -7.61 -38.03 -11.22
N GLN A 177 -7.40 -38.08 -9.90
CA GLN A 177 -7.44 -39.34 -9.16
C GLN A 177 -8.88 -39.85 -8.96
N THR A 178 -9.03 -41.18 -8.90
CA THR A 178 -10.32 -41.82 -8.63
C THR A 178 -10.72 -41.69 -7.17
N LEU A 179 -11.87 -41.08 -6.93
CA LEU A 179 -12.49 -40.94 -5.62
C LEU A 179 -13.16 -42.24 -5.17
N ALA A 180 -14.03 -42.78 -6.03
CA ALA A 180 -14.75 -44.05 -5.88
C ALA A 180 -15.47 -44.37 -7.20
N LYS A 181 -16.38 -45.34 -7.21
CA LYS A 181 -17.30 -45.56 -8.34
C LYS A 181 -18.67 -44.97 -8.06
N PHE A 182 -19.29 -44.39 -9.08
CA PHE A 182 -20.69 -43.99 -9.05
C PHE A 182 -21.61 -45.22 -9.03
N ASP A 183 -22.72 -45.11 -8.30
CA ASP A 183 -23.89 -45.95 -8.52
C ASP A 183 -24.51 -45.64 -9.89
N MET A 184 -24.95 -46.66 -10.62
CA MET A 184 -25.43 -46.47 -11.99
C MET A 184 -26.72 -45.66 -12.10
N LEU A 185 -27.53 -45.62 -11.03
CA LEU A 185 -28.87 -45.01 -11.03
C LEU A 185 -29.03 -43.84 -10.05
N ASN A 186 -28.15 -43.74 -9.04
CA ASN A 186 -28.27 -42.76 -7.96
C ASN A 186 -27.14 -41.71 -7.97
N ALA A 187 -26.39 -41.60 -9.07
CA ALA A 187 -25.31 -40.65 -9.17
C ALA A 187 -25.77 -39.20 -9.35
N GLY A 188 -25.05 -38.28 -8.72
CA GLY A 188 -25.23 -36.85 -8.90
C GLY A 188 -23.92 -36.08 -8.85
N PHE A 189 -23.88 -34.93 -9.53
CA PHE A 189 -22.76 -34.00 -9.48
C PHE A 189 -23.28 -32.56 -9.33
N GLU A 190 -22.68 -31.81 -8.42
CA GLU A 190 -23.04 -30.41 -8.13
C GLU A 190 -21.79 -29.53 -8.09
N VAL A 191 -21.94 -28.28 -8.55
CA VAL A 191 -20.93 -27.22 -8.45
C VAL A 191 -21.50 -26.13 -7.57
N MET A 192 -20.95 -26.00 -6.36
CA MET A 192 -21.34 -24.96 -5.40
C MET A 192 -20.29 -23.84 -5.40
N LEU A 193 -20.73 -22.61 -5.65
CA LEU A 193 -19.92 -21.41 -5.74
C LEU A 193 -19.65 -20.79 -4.36
N GLU A 194 -18.54 -20.07 -4.23
CA GLU A 194 -18.20 -19.24 -3.08
C GLU A 194 -19.05 -17.95 -3.07
N GLU A 195 -20.32 -18.11 -2.75
CA GLU A 195 -21.30 -17.04 -2.58
C GLU A 195 -21.92 -17.13 -1.18
N HIS A 196 -22.58 -16.08 -0.71
CA HIS A 196 -23.05 -15.98 0.69
C HIS A 196 -24.58 -16.16 0.84
N PHE A 197 -25.24 -16.77 -0.14
CA PHE A 197 -26.71 -16.92 -0.14
C PHE A 197 -27.21 -18.22 0.50
N TYR A 198 -26.36 -19.24 0.60
CA TYR A 198 -26.69 -20.54 1.15
C TYR A 198 -25.50 -21.11 1.94
N GLU A 199 -25.74 -21.49 3.18
CA GLU A 199 -24.77 -22.16 4.04
C GLU A 199 -25.12 -23.65 4.12
N PRO A 200 -24.27 -24.55 3.61
CA PRO A 200 -24.58 -25.98 3.58
C PRO A 200 -24.41 -26.59 4.98
N ASP A 201 -25.35 -27.47 5.35
CA ASP A 201 -25.28 -28.29 6.55
C ASP A 201 -25.02 -29.77 6.20
N LEU A 202 -24.77 -30.61 7.21
CA LEU A 202 -24.56 -32.04 6.97
C LEU A 202 -25.79 -32.77 6.46
N ALA A 203 -27.00 -32.29 6.74
CA ALA A 203 -28.22 -32.87 6.20
C ALA A 203 -28.29 -32.70 4.67
N TYR A 204 -27.89 -31.52 4.18
CA TYR A 204 -27.71 -31.23 2.75
C TYR A 204 -26.68 -32.17 2.10
N VAL A 205 -25.51 -32.31 2.72
CA VAL A 205 -24.45 -33.20 2.19
C VAL A 205 -24.93 -34.65 2.13
N ARG A 206 -25.62 -35.13 3.17
CA ARG A 206 -26.12 -36.52 3.26
C ARG A 206 -27.27 -36.79 2.28
N ALA A 207 -27.99 -35.77 1.82
CA ALA A 207 -29.17 -35.95 0.99
C ALA A 207 -28.87 -36.68 -0.33
N ALA A 208 -29.78 -37.54 -0.78
CA ALA A 208 -29.67 -38.22 -2.06
C ALA A 208 -29.76 -37.24 -3.25
N ASP A 209 -30.56 -36.20 -3.05
CA ASP A 209 -30.70 -35.06 -3.92
C ASP A 209 -31.01 -33.82 -3.10
N PHE A 210 -30.77 -32.66 -3.69
CA PHE A 210 -31.10 -31.41 -3.05
C PHE A 210 -31.87 -30.49 -3.99
N LYS A 211 -32.90 -29.87 -3.41
CA LYS A 211 -33.73 -28.89 -4.06
C LYS A 211 -33.83 -27.69 -3.13
N ILE A 212 -33.72 -26.50 -3.70
CA ILE A 212 -34.16 -25.29 -3.00
C ILE A 212 -35.69 -25.25 -3.10
N THR A 213 -36.36 -25.36 -1.96
CA THR A 213 -37.83 -25.31 -1.86
C THR A 213 -38.27 -23.99 -1.24
N THR A 214 -39.29 -23.38 -1.84
CA THR A 214 -39.90 -22.14 -1.37
C THR A 214 -41.42 -22.26 -1.35
N THR A 215 -42.10 -21.31 -0.70
CA THR A 215 -43.57 -21.30 -0.66
C THR A 215 -44.17 -20.93 -2.01
N THR A 216 -45.33 -21.52 -2.34
CA THR A 216 -46.11 -21.16 -3.53
C THR A 216 -46.37 -19.65 -3.60
N PRO A 217 -46.11 -19.00 -4.75
CA PRO A 217 -46.51 -17.62 -4.98
C PRO A 217 -48.03 -17.45 -4.77
N GLN A 218 -48.44 -16.34 -4.17
CA GLN A 218 -49.85 -16.00 -4.01
C GLN A 218 -50.44 -15.54 -5.34
N SER A 219 -51.77 -15.67 -5.50
CA SER A 219 -52.45 -15.15 -6.69
C SER A 219 -52.25 -13.64 -6.77
N GLY A 220 -51.56 -13.18 -7.82
CA GLY A 220 -51.21 -11.77 -8.03
C GLY A 220 -49.76 -11.40 -7.69
N ASP A 221 -48.97 -12.33 -7.12
CA ASP A 221 -47.53 -12.13 -6.94
C ASP A 221 -46.88 -11.95 -8.32
N ILE A 222 -46.21 -10.81 -8.52
CA ILE A 222 -45.41 -10.54 -9.71
C ILE A 222 -44.03 -11.18 -9.51
N PRO A 223 -43.52 -12.00 -10.44
CA PRO A 223 -42.16 -12.53 -10.34
C PRO A 223 -41.13 -11.43 -10.21
N GLY A 224 -40.26 -11.53 -9.20
CA GLY A 224 -39.27 -10.51 -8.88
C GLY A 224 -39.72 -9.47 -7.85
N ASN A 225 -41.01 -9.42 -7.49
CA ASN A 225 -41.60 -8.45 -6.55
C ASN A 225 -42.25 -9.14 -5.34
N GLN A 226 -41.76 -10.31 -4.94
CA GLN A 226 -42.24 -10.98 -3.74
C GLN A 226 -41.65 -10.30 -2.49
N PRO A 227 -42.27 -10.49 -1.30
CA PRO A 227 -41.65 -10.07 -0.05
C PRO A 227 -40.20 -10.54 0.05
N ILE A 228 -39.31 -9.66 0.52
CA ILE A 228 -37.86 -9.87 0.51
C ILE A 228 -37.42 -11.19 1.16
N ALA A 229 -38.13 -11.66 2.19
CA ALA A 229 -37.86 -12.94 2.85
C ALA A 229 -38.02 -14.14 1.89
N LYS A 230 -39.02 -14.08 0.99
CA LYS A 230 -39.20 -15.09 -0.06
C LYS A 230 -38.12 -14.94 -1.14
N MET A 231 -37.74 -13.71 -1.49
CA MET A 231 -36.65 -13.46 -2.43
C MET A 231 -35.34 -14.03 -1.90
N ARG A 232 -35.03 -13.81 -0.62
CA ARG A 232 -33.82 -14.33 0.04
C ARG A 232 -33.68 -15.84 -0.08
N GLN A 233 -34.76 -16.59 0.16
CA GLN A 233 -34.76 -18.05 0.00
C GLN A 233 -34.45 -18.46 -1.43
N ARG A 234 -34.90 -17.67 -2.41
CA ARG A 234 -34.65 -17.93 -3.84
C ARG A 234 -33.24 -17.54 -4.26
N GLU A 235 -32.62 -16.54 -3.65
CA GLU A 235 -31.20 -16.20 -3.87
C GLU A 235 -30.28 -17.40 -3.58
N ALA A 236 -30.70 -18.39 -2.77
CA ALA A 236 -29.90 -19.58 -2.48
C ALA A 236 -29.51 -20.38 -3.74
N ILE A 237 -30.29 -20.33 -4.82
CA ILE A 237 -29.89 -21.01 -6.08
C ILE A 237 -28.61 -20.40 -6.68
N LEU A 238 -28.31 -19.15 -6.35
CA LEU A 238 -27.18 -18.42 -6.89
C LEU A 238 -25.84 -18.83 -6.28
N ASN A 239 -25.88 -19.68 -5.24
CA ASN A 239 -24.73 -20.43 -4.74
C ASN A 239 -24.38 -21.64 -5.60
N PHE A 240 -25.13 -21.92 -6.66
CA PHE A 240 -24.96 -23.12 -7.47
C PHE A 240 -24.80 -22.75 -8.95
N MET A 241 -24.13 -23.65 -9.67
CA MET A 241 -23.92 -23.51 -11.11
C MET A 241 -24.25 -24.81 -11.81
N ASP A 242 -24.86 -24.72 -13.00
CA ASP A 242 -25.03 -25.87 -13.88
C ASP A 242 -23.65 -26.45 -14.27
N PRO A 243 -23.40 -27.76 -14.07
CA PRO A 243 -22.12 -28.37 -14.41
C PRO A 243 -21.76 -28.22 -15.90
N ALA A 244 -22.72 -28.26 -16.83
CA ALA A 244 -22.42 -28.10 -18.24
C ALA A 244 -21.92 -26.68 -18.55
N ALA A 245 -22.55 -25.67 -17.95
CA ALA A 245 -22.08 -24.29 -18.03
C ALA A 245 -20.69 -24.11 -17.37
N TRP A 246 -20.43 -24.77 -16.23
CA TRP A 246 -19.14 -24.70 -15.53
C TRP A 246 -18.00 -25.26 -16.38
N TYR A 247 -18.14 -26.46 -16.93
CA TYR A 247 -17.12 -27.05 -17.82
C TYR A 247 -16.86 -26.20 -19.06
N MET A 248 -17.88 -25.50 -19.58
CA MET A 248 -17.71 -24.64 -20.74
C MET A 248 -16.85 -23.39 -20.44
N THR A 249 -16.67 -23.01 -19.17
CA THR A 249 -15.72 -21.94 -18.80
C THR A 249 -14.25 -22.31 -19.08
N PHE A 250 -13.96 -23.61 -19.24
CA PHE A 250 -12.63 -24.13 -19.53
C PHE A 250 -12.34 -24.24 -21.03
N PHE A 251 -13.12 -23.63 -21.93
CA PHE A 251 -12.91 -23.74 -23.38
C PHE A 251 -11.49 -23.40 -23.86
N LYS A 252 -10.76 -22.55 -23.12
CA LYS A 252 -9.36 -22.21 -23.43
C LYS A 252 -8.35 -23.14 -22.74
N ALA A 253 -8.48 -23.35 -21.44
CA ALA A 253 -7.57 -24.17 -20.65
C ALA A 253 -7.68 -25.66 -21.02
N GLY A 254 -8.90 -26.08 -21.34
CA GLY A 254 -9.30 -27.45 -21.61
C GLY A 254 -9.68 -28.22 -20.35
N VAL A 255 -10.30 -29.38 -20.56
CA VAL A 255 -10.71 -30.31 -19.51
C VAL A 255 -10.06 -31.67 -19.77
N ASN A 256 -9.35 -32.21 -18.79
CA ASN A 256 -8.72 -33.52 -18.88
C ASN A 256 -9.77 -34.63 -18.72
N ILE A 257 -9.64 -35.69 -19.51
CA ILE A 257 -10.37 -36.96 -19.34
C ILE A 257 -9.34 -37.99 -18.85
N PRO A 258 -9.71 -38.92 -17.95
CA PRO A 258 -8.83 -40.04 -17.61
C PRO A 258 -8.31 -40.78 -18.87
N ASP A 259 -7.05 -41.21 -18.84
CA ASP A 259 -6.36 -41.94 -19.91
C ASP A 259 -6.12 -41.18 -21.23
N ASP A 260 -6.67 -39.98 -21.41
CA ASP A 260 -6.39 -39.14 -22.56
C ASP A 260 -5.09 -38.33 -22.37
N ALA A 261 -4.28 -38.28 -23.43
CA ALA A 261 -2.97 -37.61 -23.39
C ALA A 261 -3.09 -36.07 -23.43
N GLU A 262 -4.19 -35.54 -23.96
CA GLU A 262 -4.39 -34.10 -24.14
C GLU A 262 -5.78 -33.67 -23.61
N PRO A 263 -5.88 -32.50 -22.97
CA PRO A 263 -7.17 -31.95 -22.54
C PRO A 263 -8.08 -31.63 -23.73
N VAL A 264 -9.38 -31.85 -23.56
CA VAL A 264 -10.43 -31.43 -24.49
C VAL A 264 -10.53 -29.91 -24.47
N LYS A 265 -10.25 -29.25 -25.59
CA LYS A 265 -10.20 -27.78 -25.72
C LYS A 265 -11.12 -27.26 -26.82
N GLY A 266 -11.62 -26.04 -26.64
CA GLY A 266 -12.52 -25.36 -27.58
C GLY A 266 -13.99 -25.70 -27.34
N PHE A 267 -14.87 -24.78 -27.76
CA PHE A 267 -16.32 -24.90 -27.55
C PHE A 267 -16.91 -26.17 -28.19
N ASP A 268 -16.49 -26.48 -29.42
CA ASP A 268 -16.98 -27.65 -30.14
C ASP A 268 -16.59 -28.97 -29.45
N ALA A 269 -15.29 -29.16 -29.19
CA ALA A 269 -14.80 -30.41 -28.61
C ALA A 269 -15.38 -30.65 -27.20
N LEU A 270 -15.47 -29.61 -26.36
CA LEU A 270 -16.12 -29.72 -25.05
C LEU A 270 -17.60 -30.08 -25.19
N TYR A 271 -18.32 -29.42 -26.09
CA TYR A 271 -19.73 -29.69 -26.31
C TYR A 271 -19.98 -31.14 -26.76
N THR A 272 -19.24 -31.59 -27.77
CA THR A 272 -19.46 -32.90 -28.40
C THR A 272 -18.96 -34.05 -27.52
N THR A 273 -17.81 -33.88 -26.89
CA THR A 273 -17.14 -34.94 -26.11
C THR A 273 -17.68 -35.05 -24.69
N LEU A 274 -17.91 -33.93 -24.00
CA LEU A 274 -18.24 -33.93 -22.57
C LEU A 274 -19.71 -33.65 -22.29
N LEU A 275 -20.32 -32.72 -23.02
CA LEU A 275 -21.62 -32.15 -22.65
C LEU A 275 -22.81 -32.70 -23.44
N SER A 276 -22.58 -33.55 -24.44
CA SER A 276 -23.62 -34.00 -25.37
C SER A 276 -24.78 -34.74 -24.70
N THR A 277 -24.55 -35.34 -23.53
CA THR A 277 -25.54 -36.07 -22.72
C THR A 277 -26.31 -35.20 -21.72
N PHE A 278 -25.86 -33.96 -21.48
CA PHE A 278 -26.53 -33.03 -20.59
C PHE A 278 -27.78 -32.44 -21.26
N ILE A 279 -28.90 -32.40 -20.55
CA ILE A 279 -30.15 -31.73 -20.93
C ILE A 279 -29.92 -30.23 -21.12
N THR A 280 -29.07 -29.62 -20.27
CA THR A 280 -28.78 -28.17 -20.22
C THR A 280 -27.71 -27.71 -21.21
N ARG A 281 -27.21 -28.61 -22.07
CA ARG A 281 -26.08 -28.34 -23.00
C ARG A 281 -26.26 -27.17 -23.96
N ASN A 282 -27.48 -26.65 -24.16
CA ASN A 282 -27.78 -25.52 -25.03
C ASN A 282 -28.43 -24.33 -24.28
N THR A 283 -28.12 -24.20 -22.99
CA THR A 283 -28.75 -23.21 -22.11
C THR A 283 -27.80 -22.06 -21.79
N LEU A 284 -28.22 -20.84 -22.12
CA LEU A 284 -27.56 -19.63 -21.62
C LEU A 284 -28.13 -19.29 -20.25
N TYR A 285 -27.25 -19.12 -19.27
CA TYR A 285 -27.59 -18.63 -17.94
C TYR A 285 -27.18 -17.17 -17.81
N LEU A 286 -28.15 -16.28 -17.60
CA LEU A 286 -27.93 -14.86 -17.37
C LEU A 286 -28.21 -14.54 -15.90
N ASP A 287 -27.14 -14.32 -15.15
CA ASP A 287 -27.13 -13.88 -13.76
C ASP A 287 -26.84 -12.36 -13.71
N ILE A 288 -27.79 -11.58 -13.21
CA ILE A 288 -27.68 -10.12 -13.09
C ILE A 288 -27.88 -9.73 -11.63
N ARG A 289 -26.83 -9.16 -11.04
CA ARG A 289 -26.83 -8.62 -9.69
C ARG A 289 -27.01 -7.11 -9.69
N ASN A 290 -27.46 -6.56 -8.57
CA ASN A 290 -27.38 -5.14 -8.27
C ASN A 290 -26.03 -4.77 -7.63
N GLU A 291 -25.83 -3.50 -7.29
CA GLU A 291 -24.61 -2.99 -6.64
C GLU A 291 -24.31 -3.61 -5.27
N ASN A 292 -25.28 -4.33 -4.69
CA ASN A 292 -25.14 -5.01 -3.41
C ASN A 292 -24.89 -6.52 -3.52
N SER A 293 -24.69 -7.06 -4.73
CA SER A 293 -24.52 -8.48 -5.05
C SER A 293 -25.78 -9.36 -4.96
N TYR A 294 -26.95 -8.80 -4.62
CA TYR A 294 -28.24 -9.51 -4.72
C TYR A 294 -28.77 -9.46 -6.16
N SER A 295 -29.75 -10.30 -6.51
CA SER A 295 -30.37 -10.24 -7.85
C SER A 295 -30.97 -8.87 -8.19
N LEU A 296 -31.07 -8.58 -9.49
CA LEU A 296 -31.38 -7.27 -10.08
C LEU A 296 -32.52 -6.48 -9.42
N ASN A 297 -33.66 -7.10 -9.11
CA ASN A 297 -34.84 -6.46 -8.50
C ASN A 297 -35.04 -6.86 -7.03
N TYR A 298 -33.99 -7.32 -6.32
CA TYR A 298 -34.12 -7.76 -4.93
C TYR A 298 -34.76 -6.71 -4.00
N TYR A 299 -34.57 -5.43 -4.31
CA TYR A 299 -35.12 -4.30 -3.56
C TYR A 299 -36.29 -3.59 -4.26
N ASN A 300 -36.94 -4.21 -5.24
CA ASN A 300 -38.07 -3.65 -6.00
C ASN A 300 -37.75 -2.33 -6.74
N ASP A 301 -36.49 -2.15 -7.14
CA ASP A 301 -35.96 -0.94 -7.77
C ASP A 301 -35.63 -1.11 -9.25
N ASN A 302 -36.20 -2.13 -9.89
CA ASN A 302 -36.07 -2.40 -11.31
C ASN A 302 -37.38 -2.93 -11.96
N GLU A 303 -38.53 -2.72 -11.32
CA GLU A 303 -39.84 -3.20 -11.81
C GLU A 303 -40.69 -2.13 -12.53
N GLY A 304 -40.28 -0.86 -12.50
CA GLY A 304 -41.07 0.27 -13.02
C GLY A 304 -41.99 0.91 -11.98
N GLN A 305 -42.93 1.75 -12.42
CA GLN A 305 -43.98 2.31 -11.58
C GLN A 305 -45.30 1.57 -11.79
N THR A 306 -46.07 1.42 -10.71
CA THR A 306 -47.41 0.85 -10.79
C THR A 306 -48.27 1.67 -11.77
N GLY A 307 -48.77 1.01 -12.81
CA GLY A 307 -49.56 1.63 -13.88
C GLY A 307 -48.80 1.81 -15.21
N ASP A 308 -47.47 1.63 -15.21
CA ASP A 308 -46.70 1.54 -16.45
C ASP A 308 -47.15 0.32 -17.26
N SER A 309 -47.23 0.45 -18.59
CA SER A 309 -47.60 -0.67 -19.46
C SER A 309 -46.59 -1.82 -19.45
N ASP A 310 -45.38 -1.55 -18.98
CA ASP A 310 -44.31 -2.53 -18.83
C ASP A 310 -44.05 -2.89 -17.35
N TYR A 311 -44.88 -2.45 -16.39
CA TYR A 311 -44.69 -2.76 -14.96
C TYR A 311 -44.47 -4.27 -14.70
N GLY A 312 -43.41 -4.61 -13.97
CA GLY A 312 -42.97 -5.99 -13.72
C GLY A 312 -42.00 -6.55 -14.78
N GLU A 313 -41.74 -5.82 -15.87
CA GLU A 313 -40.71 -6.17 -16.84
C GLU A 313 -39.37 -5.58 -16.41
N HIS A 314 -38.35 -6.42 -16.23
CA HIS A 314 -37.09 -6.02 -15.59
C HIS A 314 -35.99 -5.66 -16.60
N ILE A 315 -35.94 -6.38 -17.71
CA ILE A 315 -34.94 -6.20 -18.77
C ILE A 315 -35.60 -6.34 -20.14
N GLN A 316 -34.94 -5.79 -21.16
CA GLN A 316 -35.21 -6.16 -22.54
C GLN A 316 -34.00 -6.87 -23.15
N VAL A 317 -34.26 -7.87 -23.97
CA VAL A 317 -33.22 -8.61 -24.70
C VAL A 317 -33.46 -8.56 -26.20
N SER A 318 -32.38 -8.64 -26.97
CA SER A 318 -32.41 -8.76 -28.42
C SER A 318 -31.24 -9.61 -28.89
N TRP A 319 -31.47 -10.38 -29.97
CA TRP A 319 -30.44 -11.16 -30.67
C TRP A 319 -29.96 -10.49 -31.96
N ASP A 320 -30.67 -9.46 -32.44
CA ASP A 320 -30.37 -8.73 -33.68
C ASP A 320 -29.93 -7.28 -33.44
N GLY A 321 -30.01 -6.83 -32.19
CA GLY A 321 -29.65 -5.47 -31.77
C GLY A 321 -30.66 -4.38 -32.16
N THR A 322 -31.77 -4.75 -32.80
CA THR A 322 -32.78 -3.83 -33.34
C THR A 322 -34.15 -4.03 -32.71
N THR A 323 -34.58 -5.28 -32.54
CA THR A 323 -35.89 -5.64 -31.98
C THR A 323 -35.70 -6.13 -30.55
N PHE A 324 -36.08 -5.28 -29.58
CA PHE A 324 -36.00 -5.59 -28.16
C PHE A 324 -37.34 -6.12 -27.66
N ALA A 325 -37.32 -7.28 -27.01
CA ALA A 325 -38.46 -7.87 -26.33
C ALA A 325 -38.23 -7.86 -24.83
N PHE A 326 -39.30 -7.68 -24.04
CA PHE A 326 -39.22 -7.88 -22.61
C PHE A 326 -38.82 -9.33 -22.32
N ALA A 327 -37.89 -9.52 -21.40
CA ALA A 327 -37.57 -10.82 -20.87
C ALA A 327 -37.90 -10.84 -19.38
N ASN A 328 -38.72 -11.81 -18.99
CA ASN A 328 -39.02 -12.06 -17.59
C ASN A 328 -37.76 -12.64 -16.93
N TYR A 329 -36.90 -11.77 -16.38
CA TYR A 329 -35.67 -12.16 -15.70
C TYR A 329 -35.96 -13.17 -14.58
N TYR A 330 -37.04 -12.96 -13.84
CA TYR A 330 -37.54 -13.87 -12.81
C TYR A 330 -38.48 -14.93 -13.38
N LYS A 331 -38.10 -15.54 -14.51
CA LYS A 331 -38.88 -16.64 -15.09
C LYS A 331 -39.07 -17.72 -14.02
N ASP A 332 -40.30 -18.17 -13.85
CA ASP A 332 -40.68 -19.14 -12.83
C ASP A 332 -40.29 -18.69 -11.39
N TYR A 333 -40.20 -17.38 -11.18
CA TYR A 333 -39.84 -16.72 -9.91
C TYR A 333 -38.38 -16.93 -9.44
N TRP A 334 -37.47 -17.39 -10.28
CA TRP A 334 -36.06 -17.62 -9.89
C TRP A 334 -35.13 -16.47 -10.30
N PRO A 335 -34.14 -16.09 -9.47
CA PRO A 335 -33.27 -14.94 -9.72
C PRO A 335 -32.17 -15.19 -10.77
N ILE A 336 -32.42 -16.04 -11.76
CA ILE A 336 -31.51 -16.35 -12.86
C ILE A 336 -32.33 -16.61 -14.13
N LEU A 337 -31.96 -15.97 -15.24
CA LEU A 337 -32.68 -16.12 -16.49
C LEU A 337 -32.02 -17.17 -17.38
N THR A 338 -32.77 -18.21 -17.74
CA THR A 338 -32.36 -19.17 -18.77
C THR A 338 -32.87 -18.74 -20.15
N LEU A 339 -31.97 -18.62 -21.12
CA LEU A 339 -32.29 -18.32 -22.52
C LEU A 339 -31.87 -19.46 -23.44
N SER A 340 -32.54 -19.56 -24.58
CA SER A 340 -32.17 -20.47 -25.68
C SER A 340 -31.71 -19.62 -26.86
N PRO A 341 -30.40 -19.42 -27.04
CA PRO A 341 -29.88 -18.61 -28.13
C PRO A 341 -30.34 -19.17 -29.49
N PRO A 342 -30.65 -18.30 -30.47
CA PRO A 342 -31.03 -18.76 -31.79
C PRO A 342 -29.85 -19.48 -32.47
N ALA A 343 -30.20 -20.46 -33.30
CA ALA A 343 -29.26 -21.08 -34.24
C ALA A 343 -28.65 -20.01 -35.16
N ASN A 344 -27.32 -19.98 -35.27
CA ASN A 344 -26.62 -18.99 -36.08
C ASN A 344 -25.59 -19.66 -36.99
N THR A 345 -25.94 -19.76 -38.26
CA THR A 345 -25.18 -20.51 -39.27
C THR A 345 -24.06 -19.70 -39.92
N THR A 346 -23.94 -18.39 -39.62
CA THR A 346 -23.03 -17.49 -40.33
C THR A 346 -21.83 -17.07 -39.50
N THR A 347 -21.88 -17.21 -38.18
CA THR A 347 -20.81 -16.74 -37.28
C THR A 347 -20.60 -17.73 -36.13
N GLU A 348 -19.37 -17.76 -35.61
CA GLU A 348 -18.98 -18.59 -34.46
C GLU A 348 -19.50 -18.07 -33.12
N PHE A 349 -20.29 -16.99 -33.13
CA PHE A 349 -20.87 -16.40 -31.93
C PHE A 349 -22.26 -15.83 -32.18
N ASN A 350 -23.06 -15.73 -31.13
CA ASN A 350 -24.27 -14.92 -31.07
C ASN A 350 -24.00 -13.61 -30.32
N GLU A 351 -24.79 -12.58 -30.61
CA GLU A 351 -24.78 -11.33 -29.84
C GLU A 351 -26.04 -11.25 -28.99
N LEU A 352 -25.86 -11.17 -27.67
CA LEU A 352 -26.94 -10.84 -26.76
C LEU A 352 -26.88 -9.34 -26.45
N HIS A 353 -27.93 -8.62 -26.79
CA HIS A 353 -28.11 -7.22 -26.44
C HIS A 353 -29.09 -7.11 -25.28
N VAL A 354 -28.71 -6.43 -24.20
CA VAL A 354 -29.52 -6.27 -22.99
C VAL A 354 -29.77 -4.79 -22.72
N LYS A 355 -30.99 -4.43 -22.33
CA LYS A 355 -31.35 -3.10 -21.81
C LYS A 355 -31.94 -3.21 -20.41
N PHE A 356 -31.67 -2.19 -19.60
CA PHE A 356 -32.09 -2.06 -18.21
C PHE A 356 -33.04 -0.89 -18.05
N ARG A 357 -33.90 -0.93 -17.03
CA ARG A 357 -34.72 0.23 -16.70
C ARG A 357 -33.87 1.37 -16.16
N LYS A 358 -34.25 2.60 -16.50
CA LYS A 358 -33.56 3.81 -16.04
C LYS A 358 -34.21 4.51 -14.86
N ILE A 359 -35.42 4.09 -14.47
CA ILE A 359 -36.25 4.85 -13.51
C ILE A 359 -35.58 5.04 -12.14
N TYR A 360 -35.04 3.98 -11.55
CA TYR A 360 -34.31 4.05 -10.27
C TYR A 360 -32.79 3.94 -10.44
N ASN A 361 -32.32 3.75 -11.67
CA ASN A 361 -30.91 3.74 -12.06
C ASN A 361 -30.73 4.54 -13.36
N PRO A 362 -30.70 5.88 -13.31
CA PRO A 362 -30.72 6.74 -14.50
C PRO A 362 -29.45 6.66 -15.35
N GLU A 363 -28.34 6.24 -14.73
CA GLU A 363 -27.02 6.11 -15.34
C GLU A 363 -26.47 4.71 -15.01
N PRO A 364 -27.04 3.64 -15.61
CA PRO A 364 -26.60 2.29 -15.32
C PRO A 364 -25.17 2.08 -15.81
N LEU A 365 -24.32 1.59 -14.91
CA LEU A 365 -23.01 1.06 -15.23
C LEU A 365 -23.08 -0.46 -15.12
N LEU A 366 -22.80 -1.16 -16.22
CA LEU A 366 -22.65 -2.60 -16.15
C LEU A 366 -21.20 -2.96 -15.89
N TYR A 367 -21.01 -3.88 -14.95
CA TYR A 367 -19.78 -4.62 -14.78
C TYR A 367 -20.03 -6.08 -15.18
N ALA A 368 -19.30 -6.56 -16.18
CA ALA A 368 -19.32 -7.96 -16.60
C ALA A 368 -18.33 -8.76 -15.74
N ASP A 369 -18.84 -9.32 -14.63
CA ASP A 369 -18.02 -10.17 -13.76
C ASP A 369 -17.51 -11.39 -14.52
N TYR A 370 -18.38 -11.97 -15.36
CA TYR A 370 -17.99 -12.94 -16.35
C TYR A 370 -18.79 -12.81 -17.65
N ALA A 371 -18.06 -12.65 -18.74
CA ALA A 371 -18.55 -12.66 -20.11
C ALA A 371 -17.38 -12.94 -21.06
N VAL A 372 -17.67 -13.15 -22.35
CA VAL A 372 -16.65 -13.25 -23.40
C VAL A 372 -16.73 -12.08 -24.37
N GLU A 373 -15.60 -11.78 -24.99
CA GLU A 373 -15.46 -10.83 -26.08
C GLU A 373 -14.68 -11.43 -27.25
N LEU A 374 -14.79 -10.79 -28.42
CA LEU A 374 -14.09 -11.21 -29.62
C LEU A 374 -12.87 -10.31 -29.83
N ILE A 375 -11.66 -10.87 -29.77
CA ILE A 375 -10.42 -10.17 -30.12
C ILE A 375 -9.73 -10.94 -31.25
N SER A 376 -9.52 -10.27 -32.39
CA SER A 376 -8.87 -10.87 -33.56
C SER A 376 -9.49 -12.23 -33.95
N ASP A 377 -10.83 -12.26 -34.04
CA ASP A 377 -11.65 -13.44 -34.36
C ASP A 377 -11.56 -14.59 -33.33
N THR A 378 -10.93 -14.38 -32.17
CA THR A 378 -10.88 -15.35 -31.08
C THR A 378 -11.78 -14.89 -29.93
N LEU A 379 -12.70 -15.75 -29.50
CA LEU A 379 -13.45 -15.52 -28.28
C LEU A 379 -12.52 -15.71 -27.08
N ILE A 380 -12.44 -14.69 -26.22
CA ILE A 380 -11.69 -14.74 -24.97
C ILE A 380 -12.55 -14.21 -23.83
N ASN A 381 -12.19 -14.55 -22.59
CA ASN A 381 -12.78 -13.90 -21.43
C ASN A 381 -12.60 -12.38 -21.54
N ILE A 382 -13.64 -11.63 -21.19
CA ILE A 382 -13.64 -10.18 -21.29
C ILE A 382 -12.45 -9.60 -20.51
N SER A 383 -11.65 -8.79 -21.19
CA SER A 383 -10.50 -8.11 -20.61
C SER A 383 -10.94 -7.14 -19.53
N SER A 384 -10.08 -6.91 -18.53
CA SER A 384 -10.37 -5.98 -17.41
C SER A 384 -10.79 -4.59 -17.89
N SER A 385 -10.21 -4.10 -18.99
CA SER A 385 -10.56 -2.81 -19.61
C SER A 385 -11.97 -2.77 -20.23
N MET A 386 -12.54 -3.91 -20.58
CA MET A 386 -13.83 -4.04 -21.25
C MET A 386 -14.96 -4.52 -20.32
N LYS A 387 -14.63 -4.90 -19.08
CA LYS A 387 -15.62 -5.35 -18.09
C LYS A 387 -16.67 -4.27 -17.78
N PHE A 388 -16.29 -3.00 -17.82
CA PHE A 388 -17.21 -1.89 -17.57
C PHE A 388 -17.84 -1.40 -18.88
N LYS A 389 -19.17 -1.34 -18.91
CA LYS A 389 -19.94 -0.73 -20.01
C LYS A 389 -20.87 0.33 -19.42
N GLN A 390 -20.72 1.57 -19.86
CA GLN A 390 -21.50 2.70 -19.36
C GLN A 390 -22.65 3.05 -20.31
N GLU A 391 -23.74 3.57 -19.75
CA GLU A 391 -24.80 4.23 -20.52
C GLU A 391 -24.23 5.34 -21.42
N THR A 392 -24.46 5.20 -22.73
CA THR A 392 -23.98 6.17 -23.74
C THR A 392 -24.98 7.31 -23.99
N ASN A 393 -26.23 7.15 -23.57
CA ASN A 393 -27.31 8.12 -23.71
C ASN A 393 -27.94 8.43 -22.34
N PRO A 394 -27.39 9.42 -21.60
CA PRO A 394 -27.88 9.78 -20.26
C PRO A 394 -29.22 10.54 -20.28
N VAL A 395 -29.92 10.64 -21.42
CA VAL A 395 -31.24 11.30 -21.48
C VAL A 395 -32.21 10.62 -20.49
N LEU A 396 -32.57 11.36 -19.44
CA LEU A 396 -33.42 10.88 -18.33
C LEU A 396 -34.83 10.47 -18.78
N ALA A 397 -35.32 11.00 -19.90
CA ALA A 397 -36.70 10.77 -20.35
C ALA A 397 -36.93 9.36 -20.94
N ALA A 398 -35.89 8.59 -21.26
CA ALA A 398 -36.05 7.23 -21.77
C ALA A 398 -36.28 6.25 -20.61
N THR A 399 -37.30 5.39 -20.72
CA THR A 399 -37.59 4.34 -19.71
C THR A 399 -36.49 3.27 -19.64
N TRP A 400 -35.80 3.04 -20.77
CA TRP A 400 -34.84 1.95 -20.96
C TRP A 400 -33.46 2.50 -21.36
N SER A 401 -32.41 1.79 -20.95
CA SER A 401 -31.02 2.10 -21.27
C SER A 401 -30.72 1.97 -22.77
N SER A 402 -29.57 2.48 -23.19
CA SER A 402 -28.94 1.98 -24.42
C SER A 402 -28.61 0.48 -24.29
N SER A 403 -28.44 -0.19 -25.43
CA SER A 403 -28.18 -1.63 -25.45
C SER A 403 -26.75 -1.94 -25.05
N PHE A 404 -26.58 -2.86 -24.12
CA PHE A 404 -25.30 -3.45 -23.76
C PHE A 404 -25.13 -4.78 -24.50
N THR A 405 -24.08 -4.91 -25.30
CA THR A 405 -23.84 -6.10 -26.14
C THR A 405 -22.82 -7.04 -25.52
N PHE A 406 -23.14 -8.33 -25.49
CA PHE A 406 -22.28 -9.43 -25.04
C PHE A 406 -22.18 -10.51 -26.12
N LYS A 407 -21.01 -11.11 -26.25
CA LYS A 407 -20.79 -12.22 -27.18
C LYS A 407 -21.10 -13.54 -26.49
N LEU A 408 -21.60 -14.49 -27.25
CA LEU A 408 -21.85 -15.86 -26.83
C LEU A 408 -21.23 -16.81 -27.83
N PRO A 409 -20.51 -17.85 -27.41
CA PRO A 409 -20.03 -18.86 -28.34
C PRO A 409 -21.17 -19.58 -29.05
N ASN A 410 -20.94 -19.98 -30.30
CA ASN A 410 -21.73 -21.00 -30.99
C ASN A 410 -20.89 -22.26 -31.16
N ASN A 411 -21.54 -23.43 -31.20
CA ASN A 411 -20.86 -24.65 -31.60
C ASN A 411 -21.02 -24.87 -33.12
N PRO A 412 -19.98 -24.67 -33.95
CA PRO A 412 -20.08 -24.86 -35.40
C PRO A 412 -20.30 -26.31 -35.85
N ALA A 413 -20.06 -27.32 -35.01
CA ALA A 413 -20.23 -28.72 -35.38
C ALA A 413 -21.63 -29.28 -35.06
N ALA A 414 -22.40 -28.61 -34.21
CA ALA A 414 -23.78 -29.00 -33.96
C ALA A 414 -24.63 -28.67 -35.20
N SER A 415 -25.53 -29.58 -35.62
CA SER A 415 -26.46 -29.31 -36.71
C SER A 415 -27.31 -28.08 -36.39
N GLY A 416 -27.03 -26.95 -37.05
CA GLY A 416 -27.69 -25.67 -36.80
C GLY A 416 -26.90 -24.66 -35.95
N ASN A 417 -25.64 -24.93 -35.61
CA ASN A 417 -24.78 -24.02 -34.85
C ASN A 417 -25.42 -23.49 -33.57
N THR A 418 -25.85 -24.40 -32.69
CA THR A 418 -26.47 -24.05 -31.41
C THR A 418 -25.42 -23.53 -30.43
N ALA A 419 -25.78 -22.54 -29.62
CA ALA A 419 -24.92 -22.08 -28.53
C ALA A 419 -24.78 -23.18 -27.45
N PRO A 420 -23.56 -23.46 -26.95
CA PRO A 420 -23.36 -24.36 -25.84
C PRO A 420 -23.90 -23.77 -24.54
N ALA A 421 -23.96 -24.59 -23.48
CA ALA A 421 -24.25 -24.13 -22.13
C ALA A 421 -23.22 -23.07 -21.73
N PHE A 422 -23.67 -21.86 -21.37
CA PHE A 422 -22.74 -20.78 -21.08
C PHE A 422 -23.29 -19.85 -19.99
N PRO A 423 -22.47 -19.43 -19.01
CA PRO A 423 -22.86 -18.43 -18.04
C PRO A 423 -22.47 -17.01 -18.49
N ILE A 424 -23.34 -16.04 -18.21
CA ILE A 424 -23.00 -14.62 -18.16
C ILE A 424 -23.37 -14.12 -16.77
N LYS A 425 -22.42 -13.48 -16.09
CA LYS A 425 -22.62 -12.83 -14.79
C LYS A 425 -22.36 -11.34 -14.88
N LEU A 426 -23.38 -10.53 -14.60
CA LEU A 426 -23.34 -9.07 -14.68
C LEU A 426 -23.67 -8.45 -13.33
N MET A 427 -23.16 -7.25 -13.08
CA MET A 427 -23.63 -6.35 -12.03
C MET A 427 -24.16 -5.07 -12.68
N ASN A 428 -25.44 -4.76 -12.44
CA ASN A 428 -26.06 -3.49 -12.79
C ASN A 428 -25.88 -2.50 -11.65
N ILE A 429 -24.99 -1.54 -11.84
CA ILE A 429 -24.54 -0.63 -10.80
C ILE A 429 -25.23 0.72 -10.98
N ARG A 430 -25.76 1.24 -9.87
CA ARG A 430 -26.27 2.61 -9.79
C ARG A 430 -25.14 3.59 -9.52
N GLN A 431 -24.78 4.41 -10.51
CA GLN A 431 -23.78 5.48 -10.34
C GLN A 431 -24.37 6.72 -9.67
N LYS A 432 -25.67 6.98 -9.89
CA LYS A 432 -26.35 8.19 -9.45
C LYS A 432 -27.72 7.84 -8.87
N ASN A 433 -28.05 8.42 -7.72
CA ASN A 433 -29.40 8.34 -7.17
C ASN A 433 -30.39 9.04 -8.12
N PRO A 434 -31.58 8.46 -8.35
CA PRO A 434 -32.58 9.08 -9.21
C PRO A 434 -33.20 10.32 -8.52
N ASP A 435 -33.80 11.21 -9.33
CA ASP A 435 -34.54 12.38 -8.83
C ASP A 435 -35.92 12.03 -8.23
N ILE A 436 -36.21 10.74 -8.06
CA ILE A 436 -37.42 10.21 -7.44
C ILE A 436 -37.07 9.45 -6.17
N ALA A 437 -38.04 9.33 -5.27
CA ALA A 437 -37.85 8.53 -4.05
C ALA A 437 -37.57 7.07 -4.39
N LEU A 438 -36.50 6.51 -3.82
CA LEU A 438 -36.21 5.09 -3.89
C LEU A 438 -37.24 4.30 -3.08
N PRO A 439 -37.59 3.07 -3.49
CA PRO A 439 -38.37 2.15 -2.65
C PRO A 439 -37.75 2.02 -1.25
N SER A 440 -38.59 1.90 -0.22
CA SER A 440 -38.14 1.82 1.19
C SER A 440 -37.33 0.57 1.51
N THR A 441 -37.29 -0.38 0.59
CA THR A 441 -36.48 -1.60 0.57
C THR A 441 -35.04 -1.34 0.11
N VAL A 442 -34.78 -0.29 -0.68
CA VAL A 442 -33.45 0.00 -1.23
C VAL A 442 -32.52 0.55 -0.16
N VAL A 443 -31.31 0.00 -0.09
CA VAL A 443 -30.25 0.53 0.76
C VAL A 443 -29.70 1.82 0.16
N GLN A 444 -30.15 2.96 0.68
CA GLN A 444 -29.61 4.26 0.23
C GLN A 444 -28.10 4.37 0.48
N LYS A 445 -27.43 5.00 -0.49
CA LYS A 445 -26.01 5.35 -0.47
C LYS A 445 -25.91 6.88 -0.29
N GLU A 446 -25.52 7.32 0.90
CA GLU A 446 -25.26 8.73 1.21
C GLU A 446 -23.79 9.07 0.95
N HIS A 447 -22.90 8.12 1.24
CA HIS A 447 -21.47 8.20 1.02
C HIS A 447 -20.99 7.08 0.09
N PHE A 448 -19.89 7.29 -0.64
CA PHE A 448 -19.43 6.33 -1.64
C PHE A 448 -18.93 4.99 -1.05
N LEU A 449 -18.54 5.00 0.23
CA LEU A 449 -18.16 3.83 1.05
C LEU A 449 -19.33 3.15 1.76
N ASP A 450 -20.55 3.71 1.71
CA ASP A 450 -21.67 3.05 2.38
C ASP A 450 -21.88 1.66 1.79
N ASN A 451 -22.05 0.69 2.70
CA ASN A 451 -22.25 -0.71 2.36
C ASN A 451 -21.02 -1.37 1.69
N ALA A 452 -19.85 -0.72 1.71
CA ALA A 452 -18.59 -1.36 1.37
C ALA A 452 -18.31 -2.44 2.41
N PHE A 453 -18.24 -2.09 3.70
CA PHE A 453 -17.81 -3.02 4.76
C PHE A 453 -18.95 -3.82 5.37
N GLY A 454 -18.67 -5.07 5.76
CA GLY A 454 -19.59 -5.98 6.41
C GLY A 454 -19.43 -7.43 5.95
N PRO A 455 -20.23 -8.37 6.47
CA PRO A 455 -21.32 -8.15 7.43
C PRO A 455 -20.81 -7.74 8.82
N ALA A 456 -21.52 -6.85 9.51
CA ALA A 456 -21.17 -6.39 10.87
C ALA A 456 -21.37 -7.46 11.94
N ASN A 457 -22.15 -8.50 11.64
CA ASN A 457 -22.41 -9.65 12.52
C ASN A 457 -21.60 -10.89 12.15
N TYR A 458 -20.70 -10.79 11.18
CA TYR A 458 -19.89 -11.91 10.75
C TYR A 458 -18.74 -12.06 11.74
N VAL A 459 -18.67 -13.20 12.42
CA VAL A 459 -17.56 -13.57 13.30
C VAL A 459 -16.79 -14.67 12.58
N PRO A 460 -15.51 -14.48 12.22
CA PRO A 460 -14.71 -15.56 11.65
C PRO A 460 -14.51 -16.61 12.74
N ASP A 461 -14.52 -17.89 12.40
CA ASP A 461 -14.17 -18.95 13.33
C ASP A 461 -12.70 -18.80 13.77
N VAL A 462 -12.48 -18.19 14.95
CA VAL A 462 -11.15 -17.99 15.50
C VAL A 462 -10.58 -19.32 16.00
N ALA A 463 -9.96 -20.04 15.08
CA ALA A 463 -9.17 -21.21 15.37
C ALA A 463 -8.11 -20.97 16.48
N ALA A 464 -7.94 -21.95 17.37
CA ALA A 464 -7.12 -21.80 18.57
C ALA A 464 -5.62 -21.65 18.24
N GLY A 465 -4.97 -20.61 18.78
CA GLY A 465 -3.50 -20.44 18.71
C GLY A 465 -2.97 -19.48 17.63
N SER A 466 -3.82 -18.88 16.80
CA SER A 466 -3.45 -17.72 15.96
C SER A 466 -3.82 -16.41 16.66
N SER A 467 -2.95 -15.40 16.57
CA SER A 467 -3.24 -14.05 17.07
C SER A 467 -4.07 -13.22 16.09
N THR A 468 -3.98 -13.49 14.79
CA THR A 468 -4.77 -12.84 13.74
C THR A 468 -5.26 -13.83 12.71
N GLN A 469 -6.48 -13.63 12.22
CA GLN A 469 -7.08 -14.36 11.11
C GLN A 469 -7.79 -13.41 10.17
N TRP A 470 -7.94 -13.78 8.90
CA TRP A 470 -8.76 -13.03 7.95
C TRP A 470 -9.43 -13.94 6.94
N VAL A 471 -10.50 -13.42 6.37
CA VAL A 471 -11.23 -13.99 5.23
C VAL A 471 -11.36 -12.92 4.16
N SER A 472 -11.19 -13.28 2.89
CA SER A 472 -11.54 -12.42 1.75
C SER A 472 -12.72 -13.03 0.99
N GLY A 473 -13.18 -12.37 -0.07
CA GLY A 473 -14.29 -12.90 -0.87
C GLY A 473 -15.65 -12.83 -0.18
N LEU A 474 -15.82 -11.98 0.85
CA LEU A 474 -17.11 -11.74 1.50
C LEU A 474 -18.14 -11.08 0.56
N GLY A 475 -17.67 -10.61 -0.60
CA GLY A 475 -18.50 -10.10 -1.68
C GLY A 475 -17.74 -9.13 -2.56
N LYS A 476 -18.37 -8.74 -3.67
CA LYS A 476 -17.87 -7.68 -4.57
C LYS A 476 -18.76 -6.45 -4.43
N LYS A 477 -18.15 -5.26 -4.38
CA LYS A 477 -18.86 -3.98 -4.31
C LYS A 477 -18.25 -2.99 -5.27
N PHE A 478 -19.11 -2.23 -5.95
CA PHE A 478 -18.64 -1.07 -6.70
C PHE A 478 -18.49 0.14 -5.78
N ILE A 479 -17.28 0.69 -5.71
CA ILE A 479 -16.97 1.88 -4.94
C ILE A 479 -16.65 3.00 -5.92
N ASP A 480 -17.43 4.09 -5.86
CA ASP A 480 -17.23 5.26 -6.69
C ASP A 480 -16.48 6.36 -5.93
N GLY A 481 -15.18 6.14 -5.70
CA GLY A 481 -14.32 7.09 -5.02
C GLY A 481 -13.69 8.12 -5.97
N ARG A 482 -14.23 8.38 -7.17
CA ARG A 482 -13.57 9.27 -8.15
C ARG A 482 -13.35 10.69 -7.61
N ASN A 483 -14.31 11.22 -6.85
CA ASN A 483 -14.25 12.60 -6.37
C ASN A 483 -13.39 12.74 -5.10
N GLU A 484 -13.32 11.70 -4.28
CA GLU A 484 -12.68 11.73 -2.96
C GLU A 484 -11.36 10.96 -2.87
N MET A 485 -11.21 9.88 -3.65
CA MET A 485 -10.06 8.97 -3.65
C MET A 485 -9.27 8.98 -4.97
N GLY A 486 -9.82 9.56 -6.03
CA GLY A 486 -9.23 9.52 -7.37
C GLY A 486 -9.34 8.17 -8.08
N VAL A 487 -10.04 7.19 -7.49
CA VAL A 487 -10.22 5.84 -8.05
C VAL A 487 -11.65 5.35 -7.86
N SER A 488 -12.16 4.59 -8.82
CA SER A 488 -13.37 3.80 -8.67
C SER A 488 -13.20 2.45 -9.33
N GLY A 489 -14.04 1.49 -8.96
CA GLY A 489 -13.91 0.13 -9.46
C GLY A 489 -14.72 -0.88 -8.66
N ILE A 490 -14.53 -2.15 -9.02
CA ILE A 490 -15.02 -3.27 -8.21
C ILE A 490 -13.95 -3.60 -7.17
N PHE A 491 -14.39 -3.70 -5.92
CA PHE A 491 -13.61 -4.09 -4.78
C PHE A 491 -14.12 -5.42 -4.25
N GLU A 492 -13.20 -6.33 -3.95
CA GLU A 492 -13.44 -7.51 -3.13
C GLU A 492 -13.39 -7.12 -1.65
N MET A 493 -14.40 -7.53 -0.91
CA MET A 493 -14.53 -7.27 0.51
C MET A 493 -13.97 -8.42 1.33
N GLY A 494 -13.41 -8.10 2.49
CA GLY A 494 -13.01 -9.09 3.49
C GLY A 494 -12.91 -8.50 4.89
N MET A 495 -12.54 -9.35 5.83
CA MET A 495 -12.44 -8.98 7.23
C MET A 495 -11.34 -9.79 7.92
N GLY A 496 -10.55 -9.12 8.76
CA GLY A 496 -9.62 -9.72 9.69
C GLY A 496 -10.01 -9.47 11.13
N ILE A 497 -9.71 -10.44 11.99
CA ILE A 497 -9.94 -10.39 13.42
C ILE A 497 -8.66 -10.78 14.16
N SER A 498 -8.39 -10.09 15.25
CA SER A 498 -7.32 -10.43 16.20
C SER A 498 -7.85 -10.36 17.62
N SER A 499 -6.98 -10.60 18.60
CA SER A 499 -7.33 -10.41 20.02
C SER A 499 -7.64 -8.95 20.38
N THR A 500 -7.22 -7.98 19.56
CA THR A 500 -7.26 -6.56 19.94
C THR A 500 -8.00 -5.66 18.94
N GLU A 501 -8.11 -6.06 17.67
CA GLU A 501 -8.79 -5.31 16.61
C GLU A 501 -9.59 -6.19 15.64
N VAL A 502 -10.56 -5.57 14.97
CA VAL A 502 -11.26 -6.07 13.78
C VAL A 502 -11.01 -5.10 12.63
N SER A 503 -10.50 -5.61 11.51
CA SER A 503 -10.21 -4.83 10.31
C SER A 503 -11.07 -5.32 9.15
N PHE A 504 -12.02 -4.52 8.71
CA PHE A 504 -12.69 -4.73 7.42
C PHE A 504 -11.84 -4.13 6.31
N PHE A 505 -11.77 -4.79 5.17
CA PHE A 505 -11.00 -4.27 4.04
C PHE A 505 -11.74 -4.42 2.72
N ALA A 506 -11.54 -3.46 1.83
CA ALA A 506 -11.99 -3.49 0.44
C ALA A 506 -10.77 -3.39 -0.47
N SER A 507 -10.51 -4.41 -1.29
CA SER A 507 -9.41 -4.44 -2.25
C SER A 507 -9.93 -4.39 -3.67
N ILE A 508 -9.47 -3.43 -4.46
CA ILE A 508 -9.82 -3.30 -5.87
C ILE A 508 -9.35 -4.52 -6.66
N ILE A 509 -10.25 -5.06 -7.48
CA ILE A 509 -9.98 -6.16 -8.40
C ILE A 509 -10.02 -5.70 -9.86
N ASP A 510 -10.89 -4.73 -10.16
CA ASP A 510 -11.05 -4.15 -11.49
C ASP A 510 -11.31 -2.65 -11.37
N GLU A 511 -10.41 -1.85 -11.94
CA GLU A 511 -10.51 -0.39 -11.92
C GLU A 511 -11.44 0.14 -13.02
N TYR A 512 -12.32 1.07 -12.66
CA TYR A 512 -13.19 1.78 -13.57
C TYR A 512 -12.62 3.16 -13.91
N ARG A 513 -12.16 3.34 -15.15
CA ARG A 513 -11.69 4.63 -15.68
C ARG A 513 -12.61 5.10 -16.83
N PRO A 514 -13.57 6.00 -16.58
CA PRO A 514 -14.42 6.51 -17.66
C PRO A 514 -13.57 7.22 -18.73
N GLY A 515 -13.83 6.92 -20.00
CA GLY A 515 -13.22 7.63 -21.14
C GLY A 515 -11.80 7.19 -21.54
N ILE A 516 -11.18 6.25 -20.84
CA ILE A 516 -9.88 5.68 -21.22
C ILE A 516 -10.11 4.31 -21.87
N THR A 517 -10.34 4.30 -23.18
CA THR A 517 -10.64 3.07 -23.95
C THR A 517 -9.41 2.15 -24.12
N LEU A 518 -8.20 2.64 -23.83
CA LEU A 518 -6.94 1.93 -24.07
C LEU A 518 -5.92 2.27 -22.98
N GLY A 519 -6.05 1.65 -21.81
CA GLY A 519 -5.05 1.72 -20.76
C GLY A 519 -5.03 0.40 -20.03
N ARG A 520 -3.87 -0.28 -19.99
CA ARG A 520 -3.65 -1.42 -19.10
C ARG A 520 -4.08 -0.99 -17.70
N SER A 521 -4.92 -1.79 -17.01
CA SER A 521 -5.13 -1.62 -15.57
C SER A 521 -3.75 -1.55 -14.92
N GLN A 522 -3.37 -0.37 -14.43
CA GLN A 522 -2.06 -0.20 -13.78
C GLN A 522 -2.12 -0.64 -12.32
N VAL A 523 -3.32 -0.93 -11.82
CA VAL A 523 -3.47 -1.45 -10.46
C VAL A 523 -3.10 -2.93 -10.48
N LYS A 524 -1.91 -3.24 -9.97
CA LYS A 524 -1.55 -4.62 -9.61
C LYS A 524 -2.63 -5.13 -8.65
N LYS A 525 -3.28 -6.25 -9.00
CA LYS A 525 -4.29 -6.91 -8.16
C LYS A 525 -3.77 -6.97 -6.71
N SER A 526 -4.55 -6.40 -5.79
CA SER A 526 -4.17 -6.19 -4.38
C SER A 526 -4.94 -7.10 -3.43
N THR A 527 -5.51 -8.20 -3.91
CA THR A 527 -6.36 -9.07 -3.10
C THR A 527 -5.53 -9.91 -2.14
N PRO A 528 -5.90 -9.99 -0.84
CA PRO A 528 -5.24 -10.92 0.08
C PRO A 528 -5.42 -12.31 -0.47
N GLU A 529 -4.48 -13.20 -0.16
CA GLU A 529 -4.78 -14.62 -0.24
C GLU A 529 -6.13 -14.82 0.47
N THR A 530 -7.02 -15.62 -0.13
CA THR A 530 -8.49 -15.62 0.05
C THR A 530 -9.00 -15.96 1.45
N GLY A 531 -8.11 -15.94 2.42
CA GLY A 531 -8.24 -16.15 3.83
C GLY A 531 -6.85 -16.56 4.36
N GLY A 532 -6.61 -16.39 5.65
CA GLY A 532 -5.35 -16.80 6.23
C GLY A 532 -5.29 -16.64 7.74
N LYS A 533 -4.25 -17.23 8.32
CA LYS A 533 -3.92 -17.18 9.75
C LYS A 533 -2.51 -16.63 9.89
N SER A 534 -2.27 -15.81 10.90
CA SER A 534 -0.94 -15.31 11.23
C SER A 534 -0.69 -15.23 12.73
N GLN A 535 0.59 -15.35 13.08
CA GLN A 535 1.13 -15.06 14.42
C GLN A 535 1.42 -13.56 14.62
N SER A 536 1.11 -12.73 13.62
CA SER A 536 1.09 -11.27 13.76
C SER A 536 -0.01 -10.84 14.72
N SER A 537 0.25 -9.81 15.53
CA SER A 537 -0.71 -9.28 16.52
C SER A 537 -1.96 -8.65 15.90
N SER A 538 -1.92 -8.35 14.61
CA SER A 538 -2.95 -7.59 13.89
C SER A 538 -2.95 -7.93 12.40
N LEU A 539 -4.08 -7.72 11.68
CA LEU A 539 -4.12 -7.88 10.22
C LEU A 539 -3.22 -6.84 9.57
N ILE A 540 -3.26 -5.60 10.04
CA ILE A 540 -2.39 -4.52 9.54
C ILE A 540 -0.91 -4.89 9.69
N ALA A 541 -0.52 -5.52 10.80
CA ALA A 541 0.85 -6.01 10.98
C ALA A 541 1.23 -7.09 9.97
N GLU A 542 0.28 -7.96 9.59
CA GLU A 542 0.49 -8.95 8.54
C GLU A 542 0.60 -8.30 7.15
N LEU A 543 -0.30 -7.36 6.83
CA LEU A 543 -0.27 -6.61 5.58
C LEU A 543 1.04 -5.81 5.45
N LYS A 544 1.62 -5.33 6.55
CA LYS A 544 2.98 -4.73 6.53
C LYS A 544 4.06 -5.69 6.07
N LYS A 545 4.05 -6.93 6.57
CA LYS A 545 5.09 -7.93 6.27
C LYS A 545 5.09 -8.32 4.80
N THR A 546 3.90 -8.50 4.23
CA THR A 546 3.74 -9.14 2.92
C THR A 546 3.40 -8.16 1.81
N TRP A 547 2.67 -7.08 2.09
CA TRP A 547 2.06 -6.25 1.04
C TRP A 547 2.58 -4.83 0.94
N PHE A 548 2.72 -4.13 2.07
CA PHE A 548 3.20 -2.75 2.02
C PHE A 548 4.67 -2.68 1.60
N LYS A 549 5.44 -3.76 1.82
CA LYS A 549 6.83 -3.88 1.41
C LYS A 549 7.02 -3.73 -0.11
N ASP A 550 6.08 -4.22 -0.92
CA ASP A 550 6.19 -4.21 -2.39
C ASP A 550 5.63 -2.94 -3.04
N ARG A 551 5.02 -2.03 -2.27
CA ARG A 551 4.22 -0.92 -2.81
C ARG A 551 4.59 0.47 -2.30
N ASN A 552 5.74 0.64 -1.63
CA ASN A 552 6.20 1.93 -1.11
C ASN A 552 5.16 2.65 -0.23
N PHE A 553 4.36 1.91 0.54
CA PHE A 553 3.46 2.49 1.53
C PHE A 553 4.13 2.51 2.90
N GLU A 554 3.97 3.63 3.60
CA GLU A 554 4.37 3.77 4.98
C GLU A 554 3.15 4.02 5.86
N LEU A 555 3.13 3.36 7.01
CA LEU A 555 2.11 3.58 8.01
C LEU A 555 2.64 4.62 8.98
N GLN A 556 2.23 5.87 8.78
CA GLN A 556 2.62 6.99 9.64
C GLN A 556 1.77 7.02 10.89
N LYS A 557 2.44 7.28 12.02
CA LYS A 557 1.83 7.46 13.34
C LYS A 557 1.47 8.93 13.53
N GLN A 558 0.25 9.22 13.92
CA GLN A 558 -0.26 10.56 14.28
C GLN A 558 -0.81 10.52 15.71
N GLU A 559 -0.63 11.56 16.50
CA GLU A 559 -1.18 11.64 17.86
C GLU A 559 -2.36 12.62 17.86
N LEU A 560 -3.57 12.14 18.15
CA LEU A 560 -4.77 12.97 18.25
C LEU A 560 -5.35 12.83 19.66
N SER A 561 -5.40 13.94 20.41
CA SER A 561 -6.06 13.99 21.73
C SER A 561 -5.58 12.90 22.73
N GLY A 562 -4.32 12.49 22.64
CA GLY A 562 -3.74 11.44 23.49
C GLY A 562 -4.05 10.00 23.06
N SER A 563 -4.59 9.81 21.85
CA SER A 563 -4.66 8.51 21.19
C SER A 563 -3.79 8.51 19.93
N THR A 564 -3.15 7.38 19.66
CA THR A 564 -2.35 7.18 18.45
C THR A 564 -3.26 6.83 17.26
N PHE A 565 -2.98 7.33 16.06
CA PHE A 565 -3.71 7.05 14.82
C PHE A 565 -2.74 6.67 13.71
N TYR A 566 -3.24 5.90 12.74
CA TYR A 566 -2.43 5.45 11.61
C TYR A 566 -2.96 6.01 10.30
N ILE A 567 -2.05 6.56 9.50
CA ILE A 567 -2.30 6.94 8.10
C ILE A 567 -1.52 5.98 7.22
N MET A 568 -2.14 5.48 6.16
CA MET A 568 -1.39 4.87 5.06
C MET A 568 -0.93 5.98 4.12
N ASP A 569 0.32 6.38 4.23
CA ASP A 569 0.91 7.38 3.33
C ASP A 569 1.71 6.67 2.23
N GLN A 570 1.68 7.23 1.03
CA GLN A 570 2.52 6.75 -0.07
C GLN A 570 3.85 7.48 0.05
N LYS A 571 4.99 6.76 0.10
CA LYS A 571 6.35 7.35 0.28
C LYS A 571 6.76 8.41 -0.76
N THR A 572 5.95 8.68 -1.78
CA THR A 572 6.28 9.64 -2.84
C THR A 572 5.28 10.80 -2.84
N LEU A 573 5.79 12.03 -2.67
CA LEU A 573 5.07 13.31 -2.84
C LEU A 573 4.53 13.57 -4.26
N ASP A 574 4.65 12.60 -5.18
CA ASP A 574 3.96 12.68 -6.46
C ASP A 574 2.44 12.66 -6.19
N PRO A 575 1.65 13.51 -6.88
CA PRO A 575 0.22 13.63 -6.66
C PRO A 575 -0.47 12.25 -6.69
N PRO A 576 -1.56 12.05 -5.92
CA PRO A 576 -2.13 10.76 -5.51
C PRO A 576 -2.73 10.00 -6.70
N THR A 577 -1.88 9.55 -7.60
CA THR A 577 -2.24 8.83 -8.82
C THR A 577 -2.12 7.32 -8.62
N ASN A 578 -1.51 6.87 -7.53
CA ASN A 578 -1.34 5.46 -7.18
C ASN A 578 -2.03 5.15 -5.85
N PHE A 579 -3.37 5.24 -5.83
CA PHE A 579 -4.13 4.63 -4.74
C PHE A 579 -3.76 3.13 -4.65
N SER A 580 -3.51 2.64 -3.43
CA SER A 580 -3.06 1.25 -3.17
C SER A 580 -4.01 0.18 -3.71
N GLY A 581 -5.24 0.60 -4.01
CA GLY A 581 -6.35 -0.28 -4.31
C GLY A 581 -7.00 -0.84 -3.04
N LEU A 582 -6.49 -0.53 -1.86
CA LEU A 582 -6.94 -1.09 -0.59
C LEU A 582 -7.50 0.00 0.33
N ILE A 583 -8.69 -0.26 0.87
CA ILE A 583 -9.37 0.57 1.86
C ILE A 583 -9.54 -0.28 3.11
N ASN A 584 -9.11 0.20 4.28
CA ASN A 584 -9.30 -0.50 5.55
C ASN A 584 -10.17 0.30 6.50
N LEU A 585 -11.07 -0.39 7.22
CA LEU A 585 -11.81 0.13 8.36
C LEU A 585 -11.43 -0.71 9.58
N VAL A 586 -10.76 -0.09 10.55
CA VAL A 586 -10.22 -0.76 11.73
C VAL A 586 -10.93 -0.25 12.98
N ILE A 587 -11.52 -1.17 13.74
CA ILE A 587 -12.15 -0.91 15.03
C ILE A 587 -11.57 -1.82 16.11
N SER A 588 -11.59 -1.39 17.37
CA SER A 588 -11.08 -2.24 18.44
C SER A 588 -11.96 -3.48 18.59
N LYS A 589 -11.38 -4.59 19.05
CA LYS A 589 -12.14 -5.82 19.31
C LYS A 589 -13.28 -5.57 20.32
N SER A 590 -13.02 -4.74 21.33
CA SER A 590 -14.04 -4.32 22.31
C SER A 590 -15.18 -3.51 21.70
N GLU A 591 -14.90 -2.60 20.77
CA GLU A 591 -15.96 -1.86 20.06
C GLU A 591 -16.77 -2.78 19.16
N TYR A 592 -16.09 -3.67 18.41
CA TYR A 592 -16.76 -4.67 17.58
C TYR A 592 -17.68 -5.57 18.41
N ASP A 593 -17.19 -6.10 19.54
CA ASP A 593 -17.99 -6.94 20.44
C ASP A 593 -19.16 -6.16 21.10
N ALA A 594 -19.04 -4.84 21.19
CA ALA A 594 -20.11 -3.96 21.67
C ALA A 594 -21.13 -3.60 20.57
N ILE A 595 -20.87 -3.90 19.29
CA ILE A 595 -21.84 -3.70 18.21
C ILE A 595 -23.07 -4.57 18.47
N THR A 596 -24.13 -3.91 18.95
CA THR A 596 -25.44 -4.55 19.08
C THR A 596 -26.22 -4.36 17.79
N ILE A 597 -26.36 -5.43 17.02
CA ILE A 597 -27.28 -5.44 15.88
C ILE A 597 -28.70 -5.24 16.41
N PRO A 598 -29.42 -4.19 15.98
CA PRO A 598 -30.79 -3.95 16.44
C PRO A 598 -31.67 -5.19 16.21
N SER A 599 -32.43 -5.59 17.22
CA SER A 599 -33.26 -6.81 17.17
C SER A 599 -34.37 -6.77 16.11
N ASN A 600 -34.68 -5.60 15.57
CA ASN A 600 -35.61 -5.43 14.46
C ASN A 600 -34.95 -5.60 13.08
N LEU A 601 -33.62 -5.69 12.99
CA LEU A 601 -32.94 -6.12 11.76
C LEU A 601 -33.00 -7.63 11.65
N ASP A 602 -33.46 -8.10 10.50
CA ASP A 602 -33.50 -9.52 10.16
C ASP A 602 -32.27 -9.86 9.32
N THR A 603 -31.25 -10.38 9.99
CA THR A 603 -29.97 -10.75 9.36
C THR A 603 -30.11 -11.95 8.41
N THR A 604 -31.24 -12.66 8.43
CA THR A 604 -31.47 -13.80 7.52
C THR A 604 -31.79 -13.30 6.12
N ILE A 605 -32.47 -12.16 5.99
CA ILE A 605 -32.88 -11.57 4.71
C ILE A 605 -31.89 -10.54 4.16
N HIS A 606 -31.03 -9.96 4.99
CA HIS A 606 -30.09 -8.95 4.55
C HIS A 606 -28.89 -8.90 5.49
N ALA A 607 -27.69 -9.08 4.95
CA ALA A 607 -26.46 -8.91 5.71
C ALA A 607 -26.41 -7.49 6.32
N PRO A 608 -26.18 -7.31 7.63
CA PRO A 608 -26.02 -5.98 8.21
C PRO A 608 -24.71 -5.38 7.70
N LEU A 609 -24.79 -4.31 6.91
CA LEU A 609 -23.61 -3.66 6.30
C LEU A 609 -23.27 -2.38 7.06
N LEU A 610 -21.99 -2.06 7.16
CA LEU A 610 -21.54 -0.83 7.78
C LEU A 610 -21.72 0.36 6.83
N SER A 611 -22.04 1.51 7.41
CA SER A 611 -22.23 2.78 6.70
C SER A 611 -21.79 3.95 7.55
N PHE A 612 -21.71 5.13 6.93
CA PHE A 612 -21.11 6.30 7.55
C PHE A 612 -22.16 7.38 7.74
N GLN A 613 -22.22 7.96 8.93
CA GLN A 613 -22.92 9.21 9.16
C GLN A 613 -21.96 10.36 8.90
N SER A 614 -22.29 11.21 7.93
CA SER A 614 -21.72 12.54 7.68
C SER A 614 -20.25 12.71 8.08
N PHE A 615 -19.35 12.73 7.10
CA PHE A 615 -17.97 13.12 7.36
C PHE A 615 -17.92 14.62 7.72
N SER A 616 -17.54 14.95 8.95
CA SER A 616 -17.17 16.32 9.34
C SER A 616 -15.67 16.51 9.18
N MET A 617 -15.26 17.71 8.78
CA MET A 617 -13.87 18.13 8.86
C MET A 617 -13.62 18.69 10.25
N GLU A 618 -12.64 18.12 10.95
CA GLU A 618 -12.17 18.58 12.25
C GLU A 618 -10.69 18.96 12.13
N SER A 619 -10.10 19.49 13.20
CA SER A 619 -8.66 19.77 13.27
C SER A 619 -8.12 19.34 14.61
N ASP A 620 -6.92 18.78 14.62
CA ASP A 620 -6.28 18.34 15.84
C ASP A 620 -5.71 19.52 16.65
N ASN A 621 -5.04 19.21 17.77
CA ASN A 621 -4.38 20.22 18.60
C ASN A 621 -3.21 20.93 17.89
N ASN A 622 -2.74 20.40 16.76
CA ASN A 622 -1.72 20.98 15.88
C ASN A 622 -2.33 21.64 14.62
N GLN A 623 -3.65 21.79 14.55
CA GLN A 623 -4.39 22.29 13.39
C GLN A 623 -4.29 21.43 12.12
N VAL A 624 -3.86 20.17 12.22
CA VAL A 624 -3.89 19.23 11.11
C VAL A 624 -5.35 18.83 10.86
N PRO A 625 -5.88 19.06 9.65
CA PRO A 625 -7.25 18.71 9.35
C PRO A 625 -7.41 17.20 9.21
N TYR A 626 -8.45 16.65 9.83
CA TYR A 626 -8.86 15.25 9.67
C TYR A 626 -10.36 15.15 9.45
N ARG A 627 -10.82 13.99 8.96
CA ARG A 627 -12.25 13.71 8.82
C ARG A 627 -12.71 12.82 9.95
N LYS A 628 -13.85 13.16 10.56
CA LYS A 628 -14.56 12.36 11.54
C LYS A 628 -15.89 11.89 10.98
N ALA A 629 -16.24 10.62 11.15
CA ALA A 629 -17.53 10.07 10.74
C ALA A 629 -18.03 9.07 11.79
N ALA A 630 -19.33 9.09 12.10
CA ALA A 630 -19.90 8.09 13.00
C ALA A 630 -20.29 6.83 12.22
N LEU A 631 -19.93 5.67 12.74
CA LEU A 631 -20.25 4.38 12.14
C LEU A 631 -21.71 3.99 12.44
N LYS A 632 -22.37 3.48 11.42
CA LYS A 632 -23.74 2.97 11.45
C LYS A 632 -23.77 1.55 10.90
N VAL A 633 -24.85 0.85 11.22
CA VAL A 633 -25.22 -0.41 10.57
C VAL A 633 -26.51 -0.20 9.78
N ASN A 634 -26.50 -0.61 8.52
CA ASN A 634 -27.63 -0.68 7.61
C ASN A 634 -28.11 -2.12 7.51
N GLY A 635 -29.42 -2.34 7.58
CA GLY A 635 -30.03 -3.63 7.30
C GLY A 635 -31.50 -3.48 6.89
N ALA A 636 -32.22 -4.60 6.88
CA ALA A 636 -33.64 -4.64 6.62
C ALA A 636 -34.38 -5.32 7.78
N THR A 637 -35.59 -4.86 8.09
CA THR A 637 -36.53 -5.59 8.97
C THR A 637 -37.09 -6.81 8.25
N SER A 638 -37.72 -7.75 8.95
CA SER A 638 -38.36 -8.94 8.32
C SER A 638 -39.40 -8.61 7.22
N SER A 639 -39.94 -7.39 7.20
CA SER A 639 -40.80 -6.88 6.12
C SER A 639 -40.03 -6.31 4.91
N GLY A 640 -38.70 -6.32 4.95
CA GLY A 640 -37.79 -5.71 3.98
C GLY A 640 -37.61 -4.20 4.13
N THR A 641 -38.18 -3.58 5.16
CA THR A 641 -38.05 -2.13 5.35
C THR A 641 -36.64 -1.81 5.81
N LYS A 642 -35.95 -0.91 5.11
CA LYS A 642 -34.62 -0.45 5.52
C LYS A 642 -34.66 0.12 6.93
N THR A 643 -33.69 -0.26 7.74
CA THR A 643 -33.41 0.39 9.03
C THR A 643 -31.92 0.65 9.14
N THR A 644 -31.56 1.79 9.73
CA THR A 644 -30.19 2.16 10.04
C THR A 644 -30.11 2.42 11.54
N ALA A 645 -29.07 1.95 12.21
CA ALA A 645 -28.78 2.28 13.60
C ALA A 645 -27.35 2.78 13.76
N GLY A 646 -27.16 3.79 14.62
CA GLY A 646 -25.81 4.21 15.00
C GLY A 646 -25.15 3.17 15.90
N LEU A 647 -23.85 2.95 15.71
CA LEU A 647 -23.07 2.01 16.53
C LEU A 647 -22.37 2.68 17.71
N GLY A 648 -22.37 4.01 17.78
CA GLY A 648 -21.66 4.76 18.83
C GLY A 648 -20.12 4.69 18.69
N VAL A 649 -19.63 4.27 17.52
CA VAL A 649 -18.20 4.24 17.18
C VAL A 649 -17.92 5.41 16.25
N ASP A 650 -17.01 6.29 16.66
CA ASP A 650 -16.51 7.37 15.82
C ASP A 650 -15.25 6.92 15.09
N LEU A 651 -15.20 7.18 13.79
CA LEU A 651 -14.07 6.89 12.92
C LEU A 651 -13.35 8.17 12.55
N LEU A 652 -12.03 8.06 12.51
CA LEU A 652 -11.09 9.12 12.21
C LEU A 652 -10.25 8.70 11.01
N THR A 653 -10.10 9.64 10.08
CA THR A 653 -9.35 9.38 8.85
C THR A 653 -8.72 10.65 8.30
N PHE A 654 -7.44 10.56 7.95
CA PHE A 654 -6.73 11.62 7.23
C PHE A 654 -6.78 11.39 5.71
N ASN A 655 -6.86 10.13 5.30
CA ASN A 655 -7.12 9.71 3.93
C ASN A 655 -8.00 8.46 3.91
N TYR A 656 -8.79 8.28 2.86
CA TYR A 656 -9.68 7.13 2.74
C TYR A 656 -8.95 5.78 2.56
N GLY A 657 -7.62 5.70 2.68
CA GLY A 657 -6.91 4.42 2.69
C GLY A 657 -7.10 3.65 4.00
N ILE A 658 -7.20 4.36 5.14
CA ILE A 658 -7.48 3.78 6.46
C ILE A 658 -8.48 4.66 7.23
N LEU A 659 -9.52 4.01 7.75
CA LEU A 659 -10.50 4.57 8.67
C LEU A 659 -10.34 3.87 10.03
N ASN A 660 -9.88 4.58 11.06
CA ASN A 660 -9.64 4.01 12.39
C ASN A 660 -10.64 4.54 13.41
N SER A 661 -11.15 3.68 14.28
CA SER A 661 -11.79 4.15 15.51
C SER A 661 -10.78 4.77 16.48
N GLU A 662 -11.25 5.65 17.35
CA GLU A 662 -10.44 6.22 18.46
C GLU A 662 -9.84 5.11 19.34
N ALA A 663 -10.57 4.04 19.64
CA ALA A 663 -10.05 2.99 20.51
C ALA A 663 -9.09 2.00 19.80
N ALA A 664 -9.25 1.75 18.49
CA ALA A 664 -8.30 0.93 17.73
C ALA A 664 -6.93 1.59 17.58
N GLY A 665 -6.89 2.92 17.55
CA GLY A 665 -5.67 3.69 17.38
C GLY A 665 -4.57 3.36 18.41
N ASN A 666 -4.96 3.01 19.63
CA ASN A 666 -4.05 2.70 20.73
C ASN A 666 -3.48 1.26 20.71
N VAL A 667 -3.85 0.44 19.73
CA VAL A 667 -3.66 -1.02 19.78
C VAL A 667 -2.51 -1.53 18.88
N VAL A 668 -2.15 -0.82 17.82
CA VAL A 668 -1.12 -1.27 16.88
C VAL A 668 0.26 -0.81 17.35
N GLU A 669 0.99 -1.65 18.09
CA GLU A 669 2.39 -1.37 18.44
C GLU A 669 3.22 -1.23 17.15
N LEU A 670 3.68 -0.01 16.89
CA LEU A 670 4.74 0.29 15.94
C LEU A 670 5.97 0.77 16.70
N GLU A 671 7.14 0.46 16.15
CA GLU A 671 8.40 1.07 16.59
C GLU A 671 8.22 2.59 16.61
N GLU A 672 8.67 3.24 17.70
CA GLU A 672 8.61 4.70 17.82
C GLU A 672 9.21 5.31 16.55
N ALA A 673 8.45 6.18 15.88
CA ALA A 673 9.03 7.07 14.90
C ALA A 673 10.18 7.78 15.62
N VAL A 674 11.42 7.57 15.13
CA VAL A 674 12.59 8.19 15.72
C VAL A 674 12.39 9.69 15.51
N ASN A 675 11.98 10.39 16.58
CA ASN A 675 11.94 11.85 16.57
C ASN A 675 13.29 12.35 16.02
N GLY A 676 13.31 13.37 15.16
CA GLY A 676 14.54 13.94 14.55
C GLY A 676 15.59 14.49 15.53
N ILE A 677 15.46 14.14 16.81
CA ILE A 677 16.37 14.35 17.92
C ILE A 677 17.26 13.10 18.07
N ILE A 678 18.54 13.24 17.77
CA ILE A 678 19.55 12.21 17.96
C ILE A 678 20.32 12.53 19.25
N THR A 679 20.39 11.60 20.19
CA THR A 679 21.28 11.79 21.35
C THR A 679 22.74 11.68 20.89
N VAL A 680 23.66 12.43 21.51
CA VAL A 680 25.10 12.33 21.20
C VAL A 680 25.61 10.88 21.29
N ASN A 681 25.12 10.09 22.25
CA ASN A 681 25.48 8.68 22.35
C ASN A 681 24.96 7.86 21.15
N GLY A 682 23.69 8.05 20.77
CA GLY A 682 23.12 7.39 19.60
C GLY A 682 23.89 7.72 18.32
N PHE A 683 24.25 9.00 18.12
CA PHE A 683 25.05 9.42 16.98
C PHE A 683 26.46 8.79 16.95
N ILE A 684 27.15 8.75 18.08
CA ILE A 684 28.48 8.11 18.19
C ILE A 684 28.39 6.60 17.90
N GLU A 685 27.34 5.91 18.35
CA GLU A 685 27.17 4.48 18.03
C GLU A 685 26.89 4.27 16.52
N MET A 686 26.10 5.14 15.89
CA MET A 686 25.91 5.10 14.42
C MET A 686 27.22 5.34 13.68
N LEU A 687 28.04 6.30 14.13
CA LEU A 687 29.37 6.54 13.56
C LEU A 687 30.27 5.30 13.65
N LYS A 688 30.27 4.57 14.77
CA LYS A 688 31.05 3.33 14.90
C LYS A 688 30.62 2.26 13.90
N VAL A 689 29.32 2.10 13.68
CA VAL A 689 28.82 1.14 12.67
C VAL A 689 29.29 1.53 11.27
N VAL A 690 29.22 2.82 10.93
CA VAL A 690 29.71 3.36 9.67
C VAL A 690 31.21 3.11 9.51
N GLU A 691 32.00 3.36 10.55
CA GLU A 691 33.45 3.11 10.56
C GLU A 691 33.80 1.64 10.42
N ASP A 692 33.08 0.76 11.11
CA ASP A 692 33.32 -0.68 11.03
C ASP A 692 33.00 -1.19 9.61
N VAL A 693 31.96 -0.66 8.97
CA VAL A 693 31.64 -1.01 7.59
C VAL A 693 32.69 -0.47 6.60
N TYR A 694 33.13 0.78 6.75
CA TYR A 694 34.16 1.34 5.88
C TYR A 694 35.57 0.83 6.19
N GLY A 695 35.81 0.31 7.40
CA GLY A 695 37.08 -0.30 7.82
C GLY A 695 37.18 -1.81 7.58
N GLU A 696 36.12 -2.48 7.11
CA GLU A 696 36.18 -3.90 6.75
C GLU A 696 37.15 -4.11 5.55
N ARG A 697 38.26 -4.81 5.81
CA ARG A 697 39.26 -5.19 4.79
C ARG A 697 38.71 -6.29 3.87
N GLU A 698 38.12 -5.96 2.73
CA GLU A 698 37.85 -6.94 1.66
C GLU A 698 39.04 -7.07 0.68
N GLY A 699 39.98 -7.93 1.03
CA GLY A 699 40.67 -8.87 0.14
C GLY A 699 41.59 -8.39 -1.00
N ILE A 700 41.52 -7.17 -1.52
CA ILE A 700 42.34 -6.77 -2.70
C ILE A 700 42.96 -5.36 -2.57
N PHE A 701 42.42 -4.47 -1.73
CA PHE A 701 42.99 -3.14 -1.52
C PHE A 701 43.02 -2.80 -0.02
N ASP A 702 44.21 -2.46 0.48
CA ASP A 702 44.41 -1.93 1.84
C ASP A 702 44.10 -0.43 1.80
N PHE A 703 42.81 -0.09 1.87
CA PHE A 703 42.38 1.29 2.03
C PHE A 703 42.37 1.58 3.54
N GLY A 704 43.42 2.21 4.05
CA GLY A 704 43.71 2.28 5.48
C GLY A 704 42.56 2.82 6.35
N ASP A 705 42.52 2.38 7.60
CA ASP A 705 41.51 2.76 8.62
C ASP A 705 41.70 4.18 9.16
N ASN A 706 42.32 5.09 8.39
CA ASN A 706 42.60 6.43 8.88
C ASN A 706 41.41 7.37 8.71
N LEU A 707 41.25 8.29 9.67
CA LEU A 707 40.17 9.27 9.72
C LEU A 707 39.93 10.01 8.40
N ILE A 708 41.00 10.43 7.73
CA ILE A 708 40.93 11.21 6.49
C ILE A 708 40.24 10.40 5.39
N GLU A 709 40.55 9.11 5.27
CA GLU A 709 39.91 8.23 4.30
C GLU A 709 38.44 7.98 4.62
N ILE A 710 38.08 7.74 5.89
CA ILE A 710 36.68 7.53 6.30
C ILE A 710 35.85 8.78 6.04
N CYS A 711 36.34 9.95 6.44
CA CYS A 711 35.68 11.22 6.15
C CYS A 711 35.59 11.47 4.64
N THR A 712 36.56 11.01 3.83
CA THR A 712 36.57 11.24 2.38
C THR A 712 35.53 10.35 1.71
N ARG A 713 35.41 9.10 2.17
CA ARG A 713 34.39 8.15 1.70
C ARG A 713 33.00 8.62 2.08
N LEU A 714 32.81 9.10 3.31
CA LEU A 714 31.56 9.76 3.72
C LEU A 714 31.27 10.96 2.80
N ARG A 715 32.22 11.87 2.62
CA ARG A 715 32.05 13.00 1.71
C ARG A 715 31.65 12.60 0.29
N VAL A 716 32.35 11.64 -0.31
CA VAL A 716 32.06 11.15 -1.67
C VAL A 716 30.70 10.46 -1.73
N HIS A 717 30.35 9.68 -0.72
CA HIS A 717 29.07 8.99 -0.61
C HIS A 717 27.89 9.96 -0.44
N TYR A 718 28.10 11.09 0.26
CA TYR A 718 27.06 12.08 0.54
C TYR A 718 26.96 13.20 -0.50
N TYR A 719 28.07 13.60 -1.14
CA TYR A 719 28.13 14.79 -2.00
C TYR A 719 28.68 14.53 -3.42
N GLY A 720 29.19 13.34 -3.71
CA GLY A 720 29.77 13.01 -5.02
C GLY A 720 28.71 12.70 -6.08
N GLY A 721 28.92 13.13 -7.32
CA GLY A 721 28.21 12.57 -8.47
C GLY A 721 28.76 11.19 -8.84
N GLU A 722 28.05 10.45 -9.71
CA GLU A 722 28.51 9.14 -10.24
C GLU A 722 29.95 9.16 -10.79
N GLN A 723 30.43 10.32 -11.25
CA GLN A 723 31.77 10.52 -11.82
C GLN A 723 32.85 10.86 -10.78
N ASP A 724 32.47 11.25 -9.56
CA ASP A 724 33.38 11.62 -8.47
C ASP A 724 33.57 10.49 -7.45
N MET A 725 32.82 9.39 -7.62
CA MET A 725 33.14 8.15 -6.91
C MET A 725 34.46 7.61 -7.48
N PRO A 726 35.51 7.37 -6.67
CA PRO A 726 36.64 6.57 -7.13
C PRO A 726 36.10 5.23 -7.66
N ASP A 727 36.85 4.49 -8.49
CA ASP A 727 36.48 3.21 -9.13
C ASP A 727 36.13 2.08 -8.11
N VAL A 728 35.25 2.35 -7.15
CA VAL A 728 34.73 1.53 -6.06
C VAL A 728 33.36 1.02 -6.49
N TYR A 729 33.25 0.61 -7.76
CA TYR A 729 32.04 0.05 -8.38
C TYR A 729 31.61 -1.31 -7.79
N ASP A 730 32.24 -1.76 -6.69
CA ASP A 730 32.04 -3.06 -6.06
C ASP A 730 31.75 -2.96 -4.55
N LEU A 731 31.14 -1.87 -4.07
CA LEU A 731 30.42 -1.92 -2.80
C LEU A 731 29.23 -2.90 -2.98
N LYS A 732 29.42 -4.16 -2.59
CA LYS A 732 28.39 -5.22 -2.70
C LYS A 732 27.06 -4.77 -2.08
N ASP A 733 25.95 -5.28 -2.61
CA ASP A 733 24.58 -5.08 -2.08
C ASP A 733 24.45 -5.30 -0.56
N ASN A 734 25.32 -6.14 0.03
CA ASN A 734 25.36 -6.43 1.46
C ASN A 734 25.93 -5.28 2.31
N VAL A 735 26.90 -4.53 1.77
CA VAL A 735 27.49 -3.34 2.39
C VAL A 735 26.51 -2.18 2.29
N TYR A 736 25.88 -1.99 1.12
CA TYR A 736 24.79 -1.03 0.94
C TYR A 736 23.62 -1.29 1.90
N GLY A 737 23.20 -2.55 2.07
CA GLY A 737 22.14 -2.91 3.02
C GLY A 737 22.52 -2.70 4.49
N LYS A 738 23.77 -2.96 4.89
CA LYS A 738 24.25 -2.68 6.27
C LYS A 738 24.36 -1.19 6.56
N ILE A 739 24.85 -0.39 5.61
CA ILE A 739 24.95 1.07 5.73
C ILE A 739 23.54 1.66 5.82
N PHE A 740 22.68 1.42 4.83
CA PHE A 740 21.35 2.05 4.76
C PHE A 740 20.39 1.66 5.89
N ASN A 741 20.59 0.50 6.53
CA ASN A 741 19.83 0.11 7.71
C ASN A 741 20.36 0.71 9.02
N ASN A 742 21.57 1.32 9.03
CA ASN A 742 22.23 1.82 10.25
C ASN A 742 22.91 3.20 10.08
N SER A 743 22.72 3.91 8.96
CA SER A 743 23.45 5.13 8.61
C SER A 743 22.78 6.44 9.07
N ILE A 744 23.63 7.47 9.22
CA ILE A 744 23.24 8.88 9.47
C ILE A 744 22.37 9.40 8.32
N PRO A 745 21.25 10.11 8.53
CA PRO A 745 20.47 10.84 7.51
C PRO A 745 21.21 11.35 6.25
N MET A 746 20.91 10.87 5.02
CA MET A 746 21.33 11.55 3.77
C MET A 746 20.36 12.69 3.51
N ALA A 747 20.95 13.75 2.99
CA ALA A 747 20.23 14.83 2.34
C ALA A 747 19.95 14.48 0.86
N GLU A 748 18.76 14.82 0.40
CA GLU A 748 18.25 14.86 -0.96
C GLU A 748 18.47 16.32 -1.24
N TYR A 749 19.19 16.54 -2.31
CA TYR A 749 19.14 17.81 -2.94
C TYR A 749 17.76 17.97 -3.60
N MET A 750 16.77 18.51 -2.87
CA MET A 750 15.47 18.87 -3.47
C MET A 750 15.69 20.00 -4.48
N VAL A 751 15.69 19.65 -5.77
CA VAL A 751 15.57 20.64 -6.85
C VAL A 751 14.11 21.10 -6.91
N ASP A 752 13.71 22.01 -6.02
CA ASP A 752 12.40 22.64 -6.11
C ASP A 752 12.41 23.65 -7.29
N LEU A 753 11.59 23.37 -8.31
CA LEU A 753 11.48 24.16 -9.55
C LEU A 753 10.88 25.56 -9.34
N ILE A 754 10.61 25.98 -8.10
CA ILE A 754 9.99 27.28 -7.76
C ILE A 754 10.93 28.19 -6.94
N PHE A 755 12.20 27.81 -6.73
CA PHE A 755 13.23 28.79 -6.38
C PHE A 755 13.93 29.29 -7.63
N ASP A 756 13.33 30.30 -8.30
CA ASP A 756 13.95 30.99 -9.42
C ASP A 756 15.12 31.90 -8.97
N ARG A 757 16.19 31.33 -8.37
CA ARG A 757 17.55 31.89 -8.28
C ARG A 757 18.35 31.31 -9.47
N LYS A 758 18.19 31.89 -10.67
CA LYS A 758 18.88 31.42 -11.89
C LYS A 758 20.41 31.56 -11.80
N LEU A 759 21.08 30.51 -11.34
CA LEU A 759 22.38 30.09 -11.87
C LEU A 759 22.08 29.29 -13.16
N GLU A 760 22.27 29.91 -14.33
CA GLU A 760 22.06 29.22 -15.61
C GLU A 760 23.06 28.06 -15.79
N ARG A 761 22.54 26.83 -15.64
CA ARG A 761 22.82 25.59 -16.42
C ARG A 761 24.23 25.43 -17.03
N LEU A 762 25.02 24.52 -16.45
CA LEU A 762 25.79 23.55 -17.24
C LEU A 762 24.93 22.30 -17.47
N PRO A 763 24.83 21.76 -18.70
CA PRO A 763 23.90 20.68 -19.00
C PRO A 763 24.51 19.32 -18.61
N PHE A 764 23.98 18.69 -17.57
CA PHE A 764 24.16 17.25 -17.36
C PHE A 764 22.87 16.53 -17.75
N THR A 765 22.88 15.97 -18.95
CA THR A 765 21.89 15.01 -19.43
C THR A 765 22.28 13.62 -18.95
N THR A 766 21.52 13.03 -18.02
CA THR A 766 20.81 11.77 -18.23
C THR A 766 20.00 11.41 -16.99
N ARG A 767 18.73 11.11 -17.25
CA ARG A 767 17.69 10.70 -16.30
C ARG A 767 17.35 9.28 -16.72
N ALA A 768 17.81 8.28 -15.97
CA ALA A 768 17.29 6.91 -15.89
C ALA A 768 18.35 6.01 -15.24
N LEU A 769 18.04 5.47 -14.05
CA LEU A 769 18.57 4.22 -13.44
C LEU A 769 18.83 4.33 -11.93
N PHE A 770 17.93 4.90 -11.14
CA PHE A 770 17.92 4.64 -9.68
C PHE A 770 16.49 4.48 -9.18
N SER A 771 15.93 3.29 -9.36
CA SER A 771 14.83 2.78 -8.56
C SER A 771 15.43 1.75 -7.61
N GLY A 772 15.83 2.16 -6.40
CA GLY A 772 16.36 1.20 -5.42
C GLY A 772 17.28 1.73 -4.33
N VAL A 773 17.62 3.01 -4.29
CA VAL A 773 18.45 3.56 -3.21
C VAL A 773 17.53 4.11 -2.13
N ASN A 774 17.19 3.21 -1.21
CA ASN A 774 16.24 3.40 -0.11
C ASN A 774 16.99 4.00 1.07
N VAL A 775 17.18 5.31 1.00
CA VAL A 775 17.88 6.02 2.05
C VAL A 775 17.23 7.40 2.14
N TYR A 776 16.53 7.59 3.26
CA TYR A 776 15.96 8.84 3.74
C TYR A 776 14.68 9.30 3.06
N ASP A 777 13.56 8.99 3.72
CA ASP A 777 12.43 9.91 3.85
C ASP A 777 12.88 11.03 4.80
N GLN A 778 13.54 12.02 4.23
CA GLN A 778 14.59 12.79 4.90
C GLN A 778 14.12 13.67 6.04
N LEU A 779 14.68 13.40 7.23
CA LEU A 779 14.66 14.23 8.42
C LEU A 779 13.35 14.97 8.66
N THR A 780 12.41 14.30 9.32
CA THR A 780 11.20 14.94 9.82
C THR A 780 11.51 15.76 11.09
N SER A 781 10.80 16.88 11.15
CA SER A 781 11.04 18.12 11.88
C SER A 781 11.25 18.04 13.40
N HIS A 782 12.16 18.88 13.88
CA HIS A 782 11.74 20.00 14.74
C HIS A 782 12.69 21.19 14.59
N GLY A 783 12.52 21.95 13.51
CA GLY A 783 13.28 23.16 13.23
C GLY A 783 12.54 23.99 12.21
N ASN A 784 11.51 24.73 12.63
CA ASN A 784 10.90 25.71 11.74
C ASN A 784 11.81 26.95 11.66
N GLU A 785 13.05 26.77 11.20
CA GLU A 785 14.06 27.84 11.23
C GLU A 785 13.72 28.93 10.22
N ASN A 786 13.12 28.60 9.06
CA ASN A 786 12.81 29.62 8.04
C ASN A 786 11.36 29.62 7.52
N ALA A 787 10.41 29.08 8.30
CA ALA A 787 8.97 29.13 8.02
C ALA A 787 8.44 28.40 6.74
N VAL A 788 9.23 28.02 5.71
CA VAL A 788 8.90 26.94 4.72
C VAL A 788 10.18 26.40 4.01
N LYS A 789 10.34 25.06 3.97
CA LYS A 789 11.22 24.25 3.08
C LYS A 789 12.70 24.66 3.00
N ASP A 790 13.38 24.76 4.13
CA ASP A 790 14.84 24.60 4.17
C ASP A 790 15.19 23.18 4.64
N ASN A 791 16.37 22.68 4.28
CA ASN A 791 16.82 21.31 4.55
C ASN A 791 16.65 21.01 6.05
N PRO A 792 15.71 20.14 6.45
CA PRO A 792 15.62 19.75 7.85
C PRO A 792 16.90 18.99 8.19
N SER A 793 17.72 19.55 9.07
CA SER A 793 18.89 18.89 9.62
C SER A 793 18.50 18.14 10.90
N PRO A 794 19.17 17.03 11.24
CA PRO A 794 18.97 16.37 12.52
C PRO A 794 19.52 17.24 13.65
N TYR A 795 18.89 17.22 14.82
CA TYR A 795 19.46 17.87 16.00
C TYR A 795 20.21 16.86 16.86
N LEU A 796 21.47 17.15 17.18
CA LEU A 796 22.14 16.49 18.30
C LEU A 796 21.67 17.11 19.61
N VAL A 797 21.32 16.25 20.57
CA VAL A 797 21.00 16.66 21.94
C VAL A 797 22.06 16.16 22.91
N ASN A 798 22.56 17.08 23.73
CA ASN A 798 23.40 16.81 24.88
C ASN A 798 23.07 17.75 26.06
N ASP A 799 23.84 17.62 27.15
CA ASP A 799 23.67 18.44 28.36
C ASP A 799 23.93 19.95 28.14
N LEU A 800 24.47 20.34 26.99
CA LEU A 800 24.75 21.72 26.59
C LEU A 800 23.67 22.31 25.66
N GLY A 801 22.68 21.52 25.23
CA GLY A 801 21.54 21.95 24.43
C GLY A 801 21.38 21.20 23.10
N TYR A 802 20.71 21.87 22.16
CA TYR A 802 20.47 21.38 20.80
C TYR A 802 21.55 21.93 19.85
N VAL A 803 21.95 21.11 18.89
CA VAL A 803 22.98 21.42 17.89
C VAL A 803 22.51 20.93 16.54
N ASP A 804 22.56 21.77 15.51
CA ASP A 804 22.29 21.35 14.13
C ASP A 804 23.42 20.42 13.64
N LEU A 805 23.11 19.13 13.43
CA LEU A 805 24.08 18.14 12.96
C LEU A 805 24.51 18.38 11.51
N GLY A 806 23.63 18.92 10.67
CA GLY A 806 23.97 19.31 9.29
C GLY A 806 25.05 20.39 9.27
N GLN A 807 24.93 21.43 10.10
CA GLN A 807 25.92 22.49 10.26
C GLN A 807 27.24 21.97 10.86
N VAL A 808 27.17 21.04 11.83
CA VAL A 808 28.37 20.38 12.36
C VAL A 808 29.13 19.65 11.26
N LEU A 809 28.43 18.83 10.46
CA LEU A 809 29.06 18.01 9.43
C LEU A 809 29.58 18.85 8.26
N TYR A 810 28.79 19.81 7.77
CA TYR A 810 29.19 20.72 6.70
C TYR A 810 30.33 21.63 7.13
N GLY A 811 30.23 22.22 8.32
CA GLY A 811 31.28 23.02 8.93
C GLY A 811 32.57 22.21 9.11
N PHE A 812 32.47 20.99 9.65
CA PHE A 812 33.63 20.14 9.89
C PHE A 812 34.30 19.75 8.59
N GLU A 813 33.52 19.35 7.57
CA GLU A 813 34.05 19.07 6.24
C GLU A 813 34.76 20.29 5.64
N SER A 814 34.11 21.46 5.69
CA SER A 814 34.66 22.70 5.12
C SER A 814 35.98 23.11 5.77
N ILE A 815 36.12 22.85 7.08
CA ILE A 815 37.31 23.18 7.88
C ILE A 815 38.39 22.10 7.74
N PHE A 816 38.01 20.83 7.73
CA PHE A 816 38.92 19.67 7.73
C PHE A 816 39.56 19.42 6.35
N TYR A 817 38.87 19.71 5.25
CA TYR A 817 39.40 19.51 3.89
C TYR A 817 40.03 20.74 3.24
N GLN A 818 39.84 21.94 3.81
CA GLN A 818 40.56 23.13 3.39
C GLN A 818 42.07 23.19 3.67
N PRO A 819 42.68 22.50 4.66
CA PRO A 819 44.12 22.60 4.95
C PRO A 819 45.02 22.07 3.82
N HIS A 820 44.45 21.42 2.79
CA HIS A 820 45.16 21.11 1.55
C HIS A 820 45.33 22.32 0.61
N TYR A 821 44.88 23.53 0.99
CA TYR A 821 45.20 24.80 0.33
C TYR A 821 45.75 25.85 1.30
N PRO A 822 47.04 25.81 1.63
CA PRO A 822 47.69 27.00 2.13
C PRO A 822 47.95 27.99 0.97
N PRO A 823 47.95 29.32 1.22
CA PRO A 823 48.70 30.23 0.37
C PRO A 823 50.13 29.70 0.25
N SER A 824 50.66 29.63 -0.97
CA SER A 824 51.97 29.05 -1.31
C SER A 824 53.19 29.65 -0.60
N SER A 825 53.00 30.60 0.32
CA SER A 825 54.05 31.34 1.02
C SER A 825 54.41 30.81 2.41
N ILE A 826 53.76 29.77 2.94
CA ILE A 826 53.97 29.32 4.35
C ILE A 826 54.65 27.95 4.49
N PHE A 827 54.89 27.19 3.39
CA PHE A 827 55.78 26.02 3.44
C PHE A 827 57.00 26.18 2.52
N PRO A 828 58.21 25.79 2.97
CA PRO A 828 59.39 25.75 2.13
C PRO A 828 59.18 24.79 0.95
N THR A 829 59.82 25.10 -0.16
CA THR A 829 59.75 24.34 -1.42
C THR A 829 59.81 22.83 -1.15
N PRO A 830 58.86 22.01 -1.64
CA PRO A 830 58.96 20.56 -1.51
C PRO A 830 60.26 20.08 -2.17
N PRO A 831 60.85 18.96 -1.72
CA PRO A 831 61.93 18.31 -2.46
C PRO A 831 61.49 18.11 -3.92
N SER A 832 62.42 18.25 -4.87
CA SER A 832 62.20 18.32 -6.32
C SER A 832 61.48 17.12 -6.97
N ASP A 833 60.99 16.16 -6.19
CA ASP A 833 60.73 14.79 -6.59
C ASP A 833 59.26 14.37 -6.31
N MET A 834 58.41 15.26 -5.80
CA MET A 834 56.95 15.05 -5.74
C MET A 834 56.29 15.76 -6.93
N ASP A 835 55.75 14.98 -7.86
CA ASP A 835 54.99 15.45 -9.00
C ASP A 835 53.82 16.35 -8.55
N LYS A 836 53.81 17.59 -9.04
CA LYS A 836 52.70 18.52 -8.81
C LYS A 836 51.42 17.95 -9.43
N PRO A 837 50.27 17.98 -8.72
CA PRO A 837 49.00 17.74 -9.35
C PRO A 837 48.75 18.79 -10.46
N PRO A 838 48.05 18.42 -11.55
CA PRO A 838 47.64 19.35 -12.60
C PRO A 838 46.88 20.55 -12.03
N SER A 839 47.22 21.77 -12.43
CA SER A 839 46.69 23.03 -11.89
C SER A 839 45.23 23.35 -12.24
N ASN A 840 44.43 22.35 -12.61
CA ASN A 840 43.07 22.50 -13.15
C ASN A 840 42.01 21.65 -12.42
N THR A 841 42.36 20.93 -11.35
CA THR A 841 41.41 20.15 -10.53
C THR A 841 40.82 20.93 -9.34
N PHE A 842 40.94 22.26 -9.34
CA PHE A 842 40.58 23.11 -8.21
C PHE A 842 39.44 24.07 -8.58
N SER A 843 38.37 24.09 -7.79
CA SER A 843 37.20 24.97 -8.02
C SER A 843 37.62 26.45 -7.92
N PRO A 844 37.50 27.26 -8.99
CA PRO A 844 37.93 28.68 -8.99
C PRO A 844 36.96 29.63 -8.29
N SER A 845 35.85 29.14 -7.70
CA SER A 845 34.70 29.97 -7.33
C SER A 845 34.93 30.90 -6.13
N TYR A 846 36.02 30.75 -5.37
CA TYR A 846 36.25 31.52 -4.15
C TYR A 846 37.59 32.30 -4.08
N GLU A 847 38.50 32.12 -5.05
CA GLU A 847 39.79 32.84 -5.07
C GLU A 847 39.66 34.36 -5.35
N ASN A 848 38.52 34.82 -5.89
CA ASN A 848 38.34 36.20 -6.35
C ASN A 848 37.75 37.16 -5.30
N PHE A 849 37.44 36.68 -4.10
CA PHE A 849 37.12 37.54 -2.95
C PHE A 849 38.39 37.77 -2.12
N PRO A 850 38.64 38.97 -1.55
CA PRO A 850 39.79 39.24 -0.67
C PRO A 850 39.66 38.57 0.72
N VAL A 851 39.03 37.40 0.76
CA VAL A 851 38.81 36.52 1.89
C VAL A 851 39.80 35.37 1.74
N LYS A 852 41.10 35.65 1.93
CA LYS A 852 42.19 34.65 1.83
C LYS A 852 42.25 33.64 2.98
N ILE A 853 41.17 33.55 3.74
CA ILE A 853 40.93 32.53 4.75
C ILE A 853 39.44 32.28 4.61
N VAL A 854 39.03 31.23 3.90
CA VAL A 854 37.62 30.79 3.89
C VAL A 854 37.36 30.06 5.21
N ASN A 855 37.65 30.74 6.33
CA ASN A 855 36.98 30.47 7.58
C ASN A 855 35.56 30.96 7.35
N ASP A 856 34.59 30.17 7.76
CA ASP A 856 33.16 30.32 7.52
C ASP A 856 32.51 31.61 8.05
N LEU A 857 33.26 32.69 8.25
CA LEU A 857 32.73 34.04 8.34
C LEU A 857 31.67 34.30 7.25
N ALA A 858 31.65 33.60 6.12
CA ALA A 858 30.58 33.63 5.13
C ALA A 858 29.24 33.03 5.61
N GLY A 859 29.18 31.78 6.09
CA GLY A 859 27.96 31.19 6.64
C GLY A 859 27.49 31.93 7.90
N TRP A 860 28.43 32.31 8.75
CA TRP A 860 28.15 33.08 9.97
C TRP A 860 27.73 34.52 9.71
N LEU A 861 28.37 35.22 8.77
CA LEU A 861 27.89 36.53 8.33
C LEU A 861 26.63 36.42 7.49
N ALA A 862 26.32 35.27 6.87
CA ALA A 862 25.01 35.06 6.27
C ALA A 862 23.94 35.02 7.37
N ASN A 863 24.20 34.29 8.45
CA ASN A 863 23.34 34.22 9.64
C ASN A 863 23.16 35.59 10.35
N ILE A 864 24.02 36.59 10.08
CA ILE A 864 23.87 37.97 10.60
C ILE A 864 23.34 38.95 9.52
N ALA A 865 23.82 38.83 8.30
CA ALA A 865 23.54 39.74 7.19
C ALA A 865 22.22 39.45 6.50
N ILE A 866 21.79 38.19 6.41
CA ILE A 866 20.45 37.80 5.93
C ILE A 866 19.36 38.42 6.80
N PRO A 867 19.32 38.22 8.13
CA PRO A 867 18.26 38.80 8.95
C PRO A 867 18.32 40.33 8.98
N ALA A 868 19.52 40.93 8.93
CA ALA A 868 19.68 42.37 8.78
C ALA A 868 19.11 42.87 7.44
N THR A 869 19.40 42.17 6.35
CA THR A 869 18.90 42.47 5.01
C THR A 869 17.38 42.37 4.95
N GLU A 870 16.80 41.29 5.48
CA GLU A 870 15.36 41.09 5.47
C GLU A 870 14.62 42.13 6.31
N TYR A 871 15.17 42.48 7.47
CA TYR A 871 14.70 43.61 8.26
C TYR A 871 14.70 44.90 7.46
N PHE A 872 15.75 45.20 6.69
CA PHE A 872 15.81 46.42 5.88
C PHE A 872 14.83 46.41 4.72
N LEU A 873 14.64 45.27 4.07
CA LEU A 873 13.60 45.12 3.05
C LEU A 873 12.22 45.37 3.66
N HIS A 874 11.97 44.90 4.89
CA HIS A 874 10.73 45.20 5.61
C HIS A 874 10.58 46.69 5.92
N VAL A 875 11.60 47.33 6.49
CA VAL A 875 11.57 48.79 6.75
C VAL A 875 11.32 49.59 5.48
N ARG A 876 11.88 49.16 4.34
CA ARG A 876 11.73 49.83 3.04
C ARG A 876 10.32 49.64 2.46
N ASP A 877 9.85 48.40 2.43
CA ASP A 877 8.63 48.02 1.71
C ASP A 877 7.36 48.12 2.58
N ASP A 878 7.52 48.45 3.88
CA ASP A 878 6.45 48.40 4.90
C ASP A 878 5.70 47.06 4.91
N ALA A 879 6.41 46.01 4.49
CA ALA A 879 5.93 44.65 4.39
C ALA A 879 7.12 43.70 4.52
N SER A 880 6.99 42.68 5.37
CA SER A 880 8.03 41.66 5.51
C SER A 880 8.37 41.04 4.15
N PRO A 881 9.66 40.87 3.80
CA PRO A 881 10.05 40.14 2.60
C PRO A 881 9.74 38.63 2.71
N ILE A 882 9.47 38.15 3.93
CA ILE A 882 8.98 36.81 4.22
C ILE A 882 7.45 36.81 4.05
N LYS A 883 6.93 35.97 3.14
CA LYS A 883 5.51 36.00 2.69
C LYS A 883 4.54 35.14 3.53
N GLN A 884 4.82 34.87 4.82
CA GLN A 884 4.16 33.78 5.58
C GLN A 884 3.62 34.21 6.95
N ASP A 885 2.81 33.36 7.60
CA ASP A 885 2.08 33.66 8.85
C ASP A 885 2.97 33.96 10.07
N TYR A 886 4.26 33.62 10.01
CA TYR A 886 5.26 33.89 11.04
C TYR A 886 6.18 35.07 10.73
N ALA A 887 5.98 35.74 9.58
CA ALA A 887 6.71 36.93 9.24
C ALA A 887 6.53 37.99 10.34
N PRO A 888 7.61 38.65 10.81
CA PRO A 888 7.46 39.79 11.70
C PRO A 888 6.47 40.77 11.06
N THR A 889 5.39 41.11 11.76
CA THR A 889 4.35 42.04 11.27
C THR A 889 4.76 43.50 11.42
N THR A 890 5.84 43.73 12.14
CA THR A 890 6.54 45.01 12.26
C THR A 890 8.02 44.75 12.02
N PRO A 891 8.77 45.72 11.46
CA PRO A 891 10.21 45.56 11.27
C PRO A 891 10.88 45.45 12.64
N ASN A 892 11.19 44.22 13.03
CA ASN A 892 11.89 43.86 14.26
C ASN A 892 13.09 42.99 13.91
N LEU A 893 14.27 43.59 13.94
CA LEU A 893 15.51 42.93 13.57
C LEU A 893 15.83 41.69 14.44
N GLN A 894 15.46 41.72 15.72
CA GLN A 894 15.66 40.55 16.59
C GLN A 894 14.79 39.38 16.13
N ALA A 895 13.54 39.64 15.73
CA ALA A 895 12.65 38.61 15.23
C ALA A 895 13.16 37.98 13.92
N TYR A 896 13.76 38.77 13.02
CA TYR A 896 14.42 38.22 11.83
C TYR A 896 15.65 37.38 12.18
N TYR A 897 16.42 37.79 13.19
CA TYR A 897 17.59 37.04 13.66
C TYR A 897 17.20 35.70 14.29
N ASP A 898 16.15 35.69 15.12
CA ASP A 898 15.63 34.49 15.78
C ASP A 898 15.05 33.48 14.76
N ILE A 899 14.64 33.95 13.58
CA ILE A 899 14.24 33.12 12.44
C ILE A 899 15.50 32.63 11.71
N SER A 900 16.32 33.53 11.15
CA SER A 900 17.40 33.15 10.22
C SER A 900 18.64 32.50 10.83
N ALA A 901 18.87 32.60 12.14
CA ALA A 901 20.13 32.19 12.76
C ALA A 901 19.96 31.74 14.23
N PRO A 902 19.17 30.70 14.49
CA PRO A 902 18.91 30.24 15.85
C PRO A 902 20.20 29.72 16.52
N ILE A 903 20.19 29.69 17.85
CA ILE A 903 21.35 29.30 18.67
C ILE A 903 21.89 27.90 18.32
N VAL A 904 21.06 27.03 17.76
CA VAL A 904 21.39 25.66 17.38
C VAL A 904 22.33 25.58 16.17
N ASP A 905 22.18 26.47 15.19
CA ASP A 905 23.11 26.65 14.07
C ASP A 905 24.44 27.20 14.54
N LEU A 906 24.36 28.20 15.42
CA LEU A 906 25.55 28.80 15.99
C LEU A 906 26.31 27.78 16.85
N ASN A 907 25.61 26.89 17.54
CA ASN A 907 26.25 25.76 18.21
C ASN A 907 26.88 24.78 17.21
N GLY A 908 26.19 24.44 16.12
CA GLY A 908 26.69 23.47 15.15
C GLY A 908 27.98 23.91 14.47
N ASN A 909 28.03 25.17 14.10
CA ASN A 909 29.23 25.74 13.49
C ASN A 909 30.37 26.02 14.51
N ALA A 910 30.07 26.24 15.79
CA ALA A 910 31.12 26.28 16.83
C ALA A 910 31.67 24.87 17.12
N ASP A 911 30.79 23.87 17.10
CA ASP A 911 31.12 22.48 17.33
C ASP A 911 32.00 21.90 16.23
N SER A 912 31.81 22.28 14.96
CA SER A 912 32.69 21.85 13.86
C SER A 912 34.16 22.26 14.06
N ILE A 913 34.41 23.47 14.57
CA ILE A 913 35.77 23.95 14.92
C ILE A 913 36.33 23.15 16.08
N GLY A 914 35.52 22.89 17.10
CA GLY A 914 35.94 22.13 18.26
C GLY A 914 36.25 20.67 17.94
N ILE A 915 35.53 20.06 17.00
CA ILE A 915 35.79 18.71 16.48
C ILE A 915 37.13 18.69 15.72
N LEU A 916 37.45 19.71 14.92
CA LEU A 916 38.78 19.83 14.31
C LEU A 916 39.88 19.87 15.38
N TRP A 917 39.75 20.72 16.38
CA TRP A 917 40.78 20.84 17.43
C TRP A 917 40.90 19.57 18.27
N ALA A 918 39.79 18.86 18.52
CA ALA A 918 39.82 17.54 19.13
C ALA A 918 40.63 16.55 18.28
N TYR A 919 40.45 16.56 16.96
CA TYR A 919 41.25 15.75 16.05
C TYR A 919 42.73 16.12 16.09
N GLU A 920 43.07 17.41 16.00
CA GLU A 920 44.47 17.87 16.02
C GLU A 920 45.17 17.44 17.31
N VAL A 921 44.50 17.60 18.45
CA VAL A 921 44.98 17.18 19.77
C VAL A 921 45.19 15.66 19.86
N LEU A 922 44.30 14.85 19.26
CA LEU A 922 44.47 13.40 19.19
C LEU A 922 45.64 13.02 18.28
N ASN A 923 45.84 13.74 17.19
CA ASN A 923 46.87 13.46 16.19
C ASN A 923 48.29 13.88 16.64
N GLU A 924 48.41 14.75 17.65
CA GLU A 924 49.70 15.12 18.26
C GLU A 924 50.41 13.95 18.96
N ASN A 925 49.64 12.97 19.46
CA ASN A 925 50.22 11.78 20.06
C ASN A 925 50.50 10.73 18.98
N ILE A 926 51.77 10.62 18.59
CA ILE A 926 52.25 9.69 17.56
C ILE A 926 51.90 8.21 17.82
N ASN A 927 51.54 7.84 19.05
CA ASN A 927 51.17 6.47 19.40
C ASN A 927 49.68 6.16 19.14
N ASN A 928 48.86 7.15 18.79
CA ASN A 928 47.46 6.95 18.44
C ASN A 928 47.36 6.38 17.00
N GLU A 929 47.63 5.08 16.85
CA GLU A 929 47.43 4.37 15.58
C GLU A 929 45.94 4.04 15.36
N GLY A 930 45.46 4.15 14.13
CA GLY A 930 44.07 3.78 13.76
C GLY A 930 43.00 4.68 14.39
N LEU A 931 43.26 5.98 14.49
CA LEU A 931 42.33 6.95 15.05
C LEU A 931 40.99 6.97 14.28
N LYS A 932 39.88 6.77 15.00
CA LYS A 932 38.52 6.77 14.45
C LYS A 932 37.85 8.14 14.57
N LEU A 933 36.89 8.44 13.69
CA LEU A 933 36.01 9.63 13.77
C LEU A 933 35.17 9.62 15.04
N SER A 934 34.69 8.44 15.45
CA SER A 934 34.00 8.25 16.71
C SER A 934 34.86 8.60 17.92
N ASP A 935 36.19 8.44 17.85
CA ASP A 935 37.11 8.89 18.91
C ASP A 935 37.20 10.42 18.99
N VAL A 936 37.26 11.10 17.84
CA VAL A 936 37.26 12.57 17.77
C VAL A 936 35.96 13.15 18.35
N PHE A 937 34.81 12.63 17.90
CA PHE A 937 33.50 13.06 18.40
C PHE A 937 33.30 12.70 19.87
N THR A 938 33.84 11.57 20.32
CA THR A 938 33.84 11.18 21.75
C THR A 938 34.67 12.15 22.58
N LEU A 939 35.89 12.49 22.15
CA LEU A 939 36.71 13.49 22.85
C LEU A 939 35.99 14.83 22.94
N TYR A 940 35.44 15.30 21.81
CA TYR A 940 34.77 16.59 21.77
C TYR A 940 33.53 16.63 22.67
N TYR A 941 32.59 15.70 22.49
CA TYR A 941 31.30 15.77 23.20
C TYR A 941 31.29 15.14 24.59
N LYS A 942 32.12 14.12 24.84
CA LYS A 942 32.10 13.35 26.10
C LYS A 942 33.37 13.56 26.94
N GLY A 943 34.47 13.98 26.33
CA GLY A 943 35.75 14.22 27.01
C GLY A 943 36.64 12.97 27.11
N GLU A 944 37.83 13.18 27.65
CA GLU A 944 38.94 12.21 27.66
C GLU A 944 38.59 10.87 28.31
N THR A 945 37.81 10.87 29.40
CA THR A 945 37.50 9.65 30.17
C THR A 945 36.65 8.63 29.41
N PHE A 946 36.07 9.02 28.28
CA PHE A 946 35.22 8.16 27.44
C PHE A 946 35.94 7.65 26.20
N LEU A 947 37.19 8.09 25.96
CA LEU A 947 38.02 7.52 24.91
C LEU A 947 38.33 6.05 25.21
N ARG A 948 38.49 5.28 24.14
CA ARG A 948 38.95 3.89 24.24
C ARG A 948 40.37 3.83 24.84
N PRO A 949 40.70 2.81 25.67
CA PRO A 949 41.91 2.80 26.50
C PRO A 949 43.24 2.96 25.76
N GLU A 950 43.29 2.63 24.48
CA GLU A 950 44.48 2.73 23.63
C GLU A 950 44.72 4.12 23.03
N ILE A 951 43.73 5.03 23.10
CA ILE A 951 43.86 6.41 22.63
C ILE A 951 44.24 7.30 23.81
N ALA A 952 45.33 8.06 23.66
CA ALA A 952 45.84 8.93 24.72
C ALA A 952 46.11 10.35 24.22
N LEU A 953 45.91 11.34 25.08
CA LEU A 953 46.24 12.74 24.80
C LEU A 953 47.73 13.03 25.03
N PRO A 954 48.32 14.00 24.32
CA PRO A 954 49.64 14.52 24.66
C PRO A 954 49.61 15.18 26.05
N SER A 955 50.74 15.15 26.77
CA SER A 955 50.85 15.76 28.11
C SER A 955 50.66 17.28 28.10
N SER A 956 50.74 17.91 26.93
CA SER A 956 50.53 19.34 26.74
C SER A 956 49.92 19.56 25.34
N PRO A 957 48.59 19.44 25.21
CA PRO A 957 47.89 19.62 23.95
C PRO A 957 48.18 21.00 23.34
N SER A 958 48.39 21.06 22.02
CA SER A 958 48.62 22.34 21.32
C SER A 958 47.39 23.26 21.35
N HIS A 959 46.20 22.66 21.47
CA HIS A 959 44.95 23.37 21.72
C HIS A 959 44.47 23.03 23.14
N PRO A 960 44.36 23.99 24.06
CA PRO A 960 43.92 23.71 25.44
C PRO A 960 42.39 23.62 25.59
N PHE A 961 41.64 23.98 24.55
CA PHE A 961 40.17 23.91 24.53
C PHE A 961 39.72 23.03 23.38
N TYR A 962 39.41 21.76 23.62
CA TYR A 962 39.09 20.80 22.55
C TYR A 962 37.83 19.98 22.88
N THR A 963 37.00 20.51 23.77
CA THR A 963 35.78 19.85 24.26
C THR A 963 34.58 20.78 24.09
N ALA A 964 33.40 20.21 23.92
CA ALA A 964 32.14 20.92 23.74
C ALA A 964 31.81 21.91 24.87
N GLY A 965 32.26 21.63 26.10
CA GLY A 965 32.15 22.55 27.23
C GLY A 965 32.91 23.88 27.06
N ASN A 966 33.83 23.95 26.09
CA ASN A 966 34.59 25.15 25.74
C ASN A 966 34.23 25.72 24.36
N ARG A 967 33.14 25.26 23.72
CA ARG A 967 32.77 25.61 22.33
C ARG A 967 32.85 27.10 22.00
N TRP A 968 32.40 27.98 22.89
CA TRP A 968 32.40 29.43 22.65
C TRP A 968 33.76 30.08 22.83
N LYS A 969 34.62 29.51 23.69
CA LYS A 969 36.03 29.90 23.80
C LYS A 969 36.81 29.45 22.57
N ILE A 970 36.56 28.23 22.09
CA ILE A 970 37.10 27.67 20.86
C ILE A 970 36.74 28.59 19.68
N PHE A 971 35.45 28.86 19.52
CA PHE A 971 34.92 29.76 18.51
C PHE A 971 35.59 31.15 18.58
N ALA A 972 35.61 31.76 19.77
CA ALA A 972 36.19 33.10 19.95
C ALA A 972 37.69 33.16 19.65
N LEU A 973 38.45 32.12 20.00
CA LEU A 973 39.88 32.02 19.69
C LEU A 973 40.12 31.81 18.20
N PHE A 974 39.35 30.91 17.57
CA PHE A 974 39.46 30.62 16.14
C PHE A 974 39.24 31.88 15.29
N PHE A 975 38.26 32.71 15.66
CA PHE A 975 38.01 33.98 14.97
C PHE A 975 38.86 35.16 15.47
N GLY A 976 39.67 34.98 16.51
CA GLY A 976 40.55 36.01 17.08
C GLY A 976 39.79 37.10 17.85
N PHE A 977 38.61 36.80 18.37
CA PHE A 977 37.90 37.62 19.36
C PHE A 977 38.47 37.42 20.76
N MET A 978 39.19 36.32 20.98
CA MET A 978 40.00 36.05 22.17
C MET A 978 41.43 35.75 21.76
N VAL A 979 42.38 36.08 22.64
CA VAL A 979 43.79 35.69 22.53
C VAL A 979 44.35 35.35 23.91
N ASP A 980 45.38 34.50 23.95
CA ASP A 980 46.15 34.19 25.16
C ASP A 980 46.84 35.46 25.68
N ASP A 981 46.80 35.68 27.00
CA ASP A 981 47.43 36.82 27.66
C ASP A 981 48.93 36.61 27.97
N GLY A 982 49.47 35.43 27.67
CA GLY A 982 50.83 35.01 27.89
C GLY A 982 51.11 34.46 29.30
N VAL A 983 50.11 34.40 30.18
CA VAL A 983 50.21 33.83 31.54
C VAL A 983 49.18 32.74 31.82
N GLY A 984 48.58 32.18 30.76
CA GLY A 984 47.57 31.12 30.84
C GLY A 984 46.15 31.64 31.06
N GLY A 985 45.93 32.96 30.94
CA GLY A 985 44.62 33.58 30.84
C GLY A 985 44.29 33.96 29.40
N TYR A 986 43.09 34.49 29.20
CA TYR A 986 42.62 34.92 27.87
C TYR A 986 42.01 36.32 27.97
N ILE A 987 42.30 37.15 26.97
CA ILE A 987 41.75 38.49 26.87
C ILE A 987 40.76 38.55 25.71
N TRP A 988 39.59 39.13 25.95
CA TRP A 988 38.64 39.50 24.91
C TRP A 988 39.25 40.63 24.07
N VAL A 989 39.65 40.33 22.84
CA VAL A 989 40.36 41.23 21.94
C VAL A 989 39.60 42.56 21.73
N PRO A 990 38.26 42.57 21.53
CA PRO A 990 37.50 43.81 21.43
C PRO A 990 37.59 44.73 22.66
N ASP A 991 37.91 44.21 23.86
CA ASP A 991 38.12 45.03 25.06
C ASP A 991 39.50 45.70 25.10
N SER A 992 40.42 45.31 24.20
CA SER A 992 41.73 45.92 24.03
C SER A 992 41.73 46.80 22.79
N PRO A 993 41.65 48.15 22.92
CA PRO A 993 41.57 49.05 21.77
C PRO A 993 42.73 48.88 20.78
N THR A 994 43.93 48.56 21.28
CA THR A 994 45.12 48.37 20.45
C THR A 994 45.04 47.07 19.64
N LEU A 995 44.65 45.96 20.27
CA LEU A 995 44.53 44.67 19.58
C LEU A 995 43.34 44.68 18.62
N TRP A 996 42.21 45.26 19.03
CA TRP A 996 41.04 45.41 18.17
C TRP A 996 41.30 46.30 16.96
N ALA A 997 41.98 47.44 17.13
CA ALA A 997 42.40 48.28 16.01
C ALA A 997 43.32 47.52 15.03
N ALA A 998 44.19 46.65 15.55
CA ALA A 998 45.02 45.81 14.73
C ALA A 998 44.20 44.76 13.96
N VAL A 999 43.20 44.12 14.58
CA VAL A 999 42.28 43.20 13.90
C VAL A 999 41.44 43.92 12.82
N LYS A 1000 40.98 45.15 13.09
CA LYS A 1000 40.14 45.91 12.13
C LYS A 1000 40.90 46.44 10.92
N SER A 1001 42.21 46.61 11.04
CA SER A 1001 43.04 47.15 9.96
C SER A 1001 43.13 46.23 8.73
N PRO A 1002 43.50 46.74 7.55
CA PRO A 1002 43.63 45.91 6.34
C PRO A 1002 44.70 44.82 6.49
N TYR A 1003 44.37 43.61 6.02
CA TYR A 1003 45.33 42.51 5.97
C TYR A 1003 46.49 42.84 5.00
N SER A 1004 47.73 42.72 5.47
CA SER A 1004 48.92 42.85 4.62
C SER A 1004 50.08 42.03 5.17
N SER A 1005 51.13 41.80 4.37
CA SER A 1005 52.36 41.14 4.85
C SER A 1005 53.04 41.90 6.00
N SER A 1006 52.87 43.23 6.06
CA SER A 1006 53.33 44.09 7.16
C SER A 1006 52.41 44.14 8.36
N ASN A 1007 51.19 43.64 8.22
CA ASN A 1007 50.17 43.61 9.26
C ASN A 1007 49.37 42.31 9.13
N PRO A 1008 49.99 41.18 9.50
CA PRO A 1008 49.42 39.86 9.28
C PRO A 1008 48.20 39.58 10.17
N ILE A 1009 47.89 40.49 11.10
CA ILE A 1009 46.77 40.42 12.03
C ILE A 1009 45.55 41.23 11.58
N GLY A 1010 45.72 42.17 10.63
CA GLY A 1010 44.62 42.95 10.08
C GLY A 1010 43.68 42.09 9.26
N LYS A 1011 42.36 42.22 9.43
CA LYS A 1011 41.36 41.40 8.71
C LYS A 1011 40.54 42.19 7.69
N ASP A 1012 40.84 43.47 7.46
CA ASP A 1012 40.02 44.39 6.63
C ASP A 1012 38.52 44.29 6.95
N TYR A 1013 38.26 44.27 8.25
CA TYR A 1013 37.03 43.78 8.84
C TYR A 1013 35.78 44.54 8.35
N ASP A 1014 35.82 45.88 8.36
CA ASP A 1014 34.69 46.73 7.97
C ASP A 1014 34.34 46.59 6.46
N ASN A 1015 35.32 46.31 5.60
CA ASN A 1015 35.09 46.14 4.17
C ASN A 1015 34.51 44.76 3.83
N ARG A 1016 34.92 43.71 4.56
CA ARG A 1016 34.38 42.36 4.38
C ARG A 1016 32.91 42.27 4.77
N LEU A 1017 32.53 42.84 5.92
CA LEU A 1017 31.13 42.95 6.33
C LEU A 1017 30.29 43.60 5.24
N PHE A 1018 30.77 44.70 4.69
CA PHE A 1018 30.07 45.44 3.65
C PHE A 1018 29.94 44.67 2.33
N PHE A 1019 31.03 44.14 1.78
CA PHE A 1019 30.99 43.41 0.50
C PHE A 1019 30.12 42.15 0.57
N TYR A 1020 30.09 41.49 1.73
CA TYR A 1020 29.26 40.31 1.94
C TYR A 1020 27.76 40.66 1.94
N SER A 1021 27.36 41.75 2.60
CA SER A 1021 25.98 42.23 2.54
C SER A 1021 25.59 42.69 1.14
N GLU A 1022 26.49 43.37 0.42
CA GLU A 1022 26.24 43.81 -0.96
C GLU A 1022 25.98 42.63 -1.92
N PHE A 1023 26.75 41.54 -1.79
CA PHE A 1023 26.58 40.30 -2.56
C PHE A 1023 25.16 39.71 -2.42
N TRP A 1024 24.56 39.80 -1.22
CA TRP A 1024 23.21 39.32 -0.96
C TRP A 1024 22.10 40.31 -1.36
N LEU A 1025 22.43 41.60 -1.47
CA LEU A 1025 21.47 42.71 -1.69
C LEU A 1025 21.25 43.08 -3.16
N THR A 1026 22.08 42.62 -4.09
CA THR A 1026 21.90 42.86 -5.53
C THR A 1026 20.79 41.96 -6.09
N ARG A 1027 19.70 42.55 -6.59
CA ARG A 1027 18.53 41.81 -7.13
C ARG A 1027 18.94 40.89 -8.29
N ARG A 1028 18.31 39.70 -8.33
CA ARG A 1028 18.44 38.52 -9.24
C ARG A 1028 18.60 38.73 -10.77
N GLU A 1029 18.66 39.93 -11.35
CA GLU A 1029 18.46 40.11 -12.81
C GLU A 1029 19.69 40.45 -13.68
N SER A 1030 20.91 40.67 -13.14
CA SER A 1030 22.07 41.08 -13.97
C SER A 1030 23.26 40.10 -14.05
N THR A 1031 23.01 38.81 -13.76
CA THR A 1031 24.06 37.79 -13.54
C THR A 1031 24.93 37.42 -14.74
N LYS A 1032 24.55 37.77 -15.98
CA LYS A 1032 25.39 37.46 -17.16
C LYS A 1032 26.69 38.26 -17.21
N SER A 1033 26.71 39.47 -16.66
CA SER A 1033 27.90 40.33 -16.66
C SER A 1033 28.83 40.00 -15.49
N LEU A 1034 28.26 39.73 -14.30
CA LEU A 1034 29.01 39.55 -13.06
C LEU A 1034 29.94 38.33 -13.11
N GLY A 1035 29.47 37.22 -13.68
CA GLY A 1035 30.26 36.00 -13.86
C GLY A 1035 31.47 36.19 -14.77
N ILE A 1036 31.37 37.06 -15.78
CA ILE A 1036 32.49 37.36 -16.69
C ILE A 1036 33.57 38.15 -15.96
N TYR A 1037 33.22 39.19 -15.20
CA TYR A 1037 34.21 39.98 -14.42
C TYR A 1037 34.88 39.14 -13.34
N LEU A 1038 34.13 38.24 -12.68
CA LEU A 1038 34.64 37.27 -11.72
C LEU A 1038 35.60 36.26 -12.35
N LEU A 1039 35.25 35.66 -13.50
CA LEU A 1039 36.10 34.69 -14.19
C LEU A 1039 37.37 35.30 -14.83
N SER A 1040 37.37 36.61 -15.08
CA SER A 1040 38.44 37.30 -15.81
C SER A 1040 39.28 38.26 -14.96
N ASN A 1041 39.10 38.26 -13.63
CA ASN A 1041 39.91 39.02 -12.67
C ASN A 1041 40.00 40.53 -13.01
N MET A 1042 38.91 41.10 -13.53
CA MET A 1042 38.81 42.52 -13.86
C MET A 1042 38.23 43.29 -12.67
N LYS A 1043 38.80 44.48 -12.37
CA LYS A 1043 38.29 45.38 -11.33
C LYS A 1043 36.82 45.71 -11.62
N TYR A 1044 35.95 45.55 -10.63
CA TYR A 1044 34.53 45.84 -10.77
C TYR A 1044 34.30 47.27 -11.27
N PRO A 1045 33.46 47.47 -12.29
CA PRO A 1045 32.99 48.79 -12.63
C PRO A 1045 32.11 49.34 -11.50
N ASP A 1046 32.46 50.51 -10.96
CA ASP A 1046 31.76 51.14 -9.83
C ASP A 1046 30.24 51.27 -10.03
N PHE A 1047 29.75 51.29 -11.27
CA PHE A 1047 28.32 51.38 -11.57
C PHE A 1047 27.52 50.07 -11.33
N LEU A 1048 28.18 48.92 -11.18
CA LEU A 1048 27.52 47.64 -10.85
C LEU A 1048 27.34 47.44 -9.33
N ILE A 1049 27.99 48.26 -8.51
CA ILE A 1049 27.99 48.26 -7.03
C ILE A 1049 26.84 49.13 -6.45
N ASN A 1050 26.07 49.80 -7.32
CA ASN A 1050 25.31 51.01 -6.98
C ASN A 1050 23.85 50.84 -6.50
N HIS A 1051 23.38 49.63 -6.18
CA HIS A 1051 21.93 49.50 -5.86
C HIS A 1051 21.49 50.27 -4.60
N PHE A 1052 22.41 50.49 -3.66
CA PHE A 1052 22.15 51.34 -2.51
C PHE A 1052 22.33 52.83 -2.80
N SER A 1053 23.25 53.22 -3.68
CA SER A 1053 23.49 54.63 -4.03
C SER A 1053 22.38 55.25 -4.87
N ASP A 1054 21.51 54.44 -5.46
CA ASP A 1054 20.35 54.89 -6.23
C ASP A 1054 19.14 55.24 -5.34
N ASN A 1055 19.22 55.00 -4.03
CA ASN A 1055 18.19 55.39 -3.07
C ASN A 1055 18.36 56.86 -2.66
N THR A 1056 17.51 57.75 -3.22
CA THR A 1056 17.58 59.20 -3.00
C THR A 1056 17.28 59.63 -1.56
N ASP A 1057 16.69 58.74 -0.73
CA ASP A 1057 16.34 59.04 0.66
C ASP A 1057 17.51 58.85 1.63
N PHE A 1058 18.60 58.23 1.19
CA PHE A 1058 19.82 58.06 1.98
C PHE A 1058 20.96 58.86 1.36
N THR A 1059 21.45 59.88 2.07
CA THR A 1059 22.56 60.70 1.58
C THR A 1059 23.91 59.95 1.55
N GLN A 1060 24.06 58.86 2.32
CA GLN A 1060 25.26 57.99 2.36
C GLN A 1060 24.93 56.52 2.72
N PRO A 1061 24.26 55.76 1.84
CA PRO A 1061 23.70 54.45 2.17
C PRO A 1061 24.76 53.38 2.42
N VAL A 1062 25.90 53.44 1.74
CA VAL A 1062 27.08 52.58 2.01
C VAL A 1062 27.61 52.78 3.44
N LEU A 1063 27.77 54.03 3.85
CA LEU A 1063 28.25 54.35 5.19
C LEU A 1063 27.21 53.96 6.25
N TRP A 1064 25.93 54.15 5.95
CA TRP A 1064 24.84 53.74 6.83
C TRP A 1064 24.79 52.22 7.02
N ILE A 1065 24.87 51.42 5.95
CA ILE A 1065 24.93 49.94 6.01
C ILE A 1065 26.15 49.49 6.80
N LYS A 1066 27.34 50.05 6.50
CA LYS A 1066 28.56 49.78 7.26
C LYS A 1066 28.36 50.06 8.74
N ASN A 1067 27.78 51.22 9.08
CA ASN A 1067 27.54 51.59 10.47
C ASN A 1067 26.53 50.65 11.16
N VAL A 1068 25.47 50.21 10.47
CA VAL A 1068 24.48 49.30 11.08
C VAL A 1068 25.04 47.89 11.20
N LEU A 1069 25.70 47.34 10.19
CA LEU A 1069 26.36 46.03 10.30
C LEU A 1069 27.44 46.04 11.38
N ASN A 1070 28.22 47.11 11.45
CA ASN A 1070 29.20 47.30 12.52
C ASN A 1070 28.52 47.39 13.88
N ASP A 1071 27.41 48.14 14.02
CA ASP A 1071 26.65 48.19 15.26
C ASP A 1071 26.12 46.81 15.65
N LEU A 1072 25.44 46.10 14.74
CA LEU A 1072 24.89 44.78 15.02
C LEU A 1072 25.94 43.76 15.40
N PHE A 1073 27.04 43.75 14.66
CA PHE A 1073 28.12 42.83 14.97
C PHE A 1073 28.83 43.23 16.26
N GLU A 1074 29.24 44.50 16.41
CA GLU A 1074 30.07 44.93 17.53
C GLU A 1074 29.28 45.08 18.84
N THR A 1075 28.05 45.58 18.80
CA THR A 1075 27.26 45.84 20.01
C THR A 1075 26.39 44.67 20.41
N LYS A 1076 25.88 43.88 19.46
CA LYS A 1076 25.00 42.74 19.76
C LYS A 1076 25.72 41.40 19.67
N PHE A 1077 26.27 41.05 18.51
CA PHE A 1077 26.85 39.72 18.28
C PHE A 1077 28.11 39.50 19.14
N LEU A 1078 29.07 40.43 19.14
CA LEU A 1078 30.27 40.31 19.98
C LEU A 1078 29.93 40.27 21.46
N SER A 1079 28.98 41.08 21.93
CA SER A 1079 28.51 41.03 23.32
C SER A 1079 27.86 39.69 23.66
N PHE A 1080 27.07 39.13 22.74
CA PHE A 1080 26.46 37.81 22.88
C PHE A 1080 27.54 36.71 22.99
N VAL A 1081 28.47 36.64 22.03
CA VAL A 1081 29.57 35.66 22.04
C VAL A 1081 30.45 35.84 23.28
N LYS A 1082 30.73 37.09 23.69
CA LYS A 1082 31.48 37.41 24.90
C LYS A 1082 30.82 36.86 26.16
N ASN A 1083 29.50 37.02 26.30
CA ASN A 1083 28.75 36.49 27.44
C ASN A 1083 28.72 34.95 27.47
N LEU A 1084 28.86 34.29 26.32
CA LEU A 1084 28.93 32.84 26.21
C LEU A 1084 30.36 32.30 26.42
N ALA A 1085 31.38 33.12 26.14
CA ALA A 1085 32.79 32.76 26.24
C ALA A 1085 33.42 33.06 27.62
N MET A 1086 32.85 34.01 28.39
CA MET A 1086 33.21 34.26 29.79
C MET A 1086 32.54 33.26 30.73
#